data_AF-A0A7J9RLX6-F1
#
_entry.id   AF-A0A7J9RLX6-F1
#
_cell.length_a   1.000
_cell.length_b   1.000
_cell.length_c   1.000
_cell.angle_alpha   90.00
_cell.angle_beta   90.00
_cell.angle_gamma   90.00
#
_symmetry.space_group_name_H-M   'P 1'
#
loop_
_entity.id
_entity.type
_entity.pdbx_description
1 polymer ?
#
loop_
_entity_poly.entity_id
_entity_poly.type
_entity_poly.pdbx_seq_one_letter_code
_entity_poly.pdbx_strand_id
1 'polypeptide(L)'
;MKAVSFQEEVQYFNRKFSEAIEQKLRECGHKCGNEILHDALSYIKDTGGKRLRPIICYLSAEVVGGSGSREKALTTAIAIELIHNASLVHDDIIDENYMRRKNLSNPAMYGAKKAVIIGDLLFGLSCEMLARCEVPEVVRLVSNAVSDIAFGEYLEFRLRNSQEVAEQSYMEIAELKTAATFRASAEAGAVLGGGTKAEIENLRNYGKNLGIAFQIQDDIIDLCSDTEKTGKPVGLDITNAERTLLIIHALEHTKDAERDYIKEILFRERRPNSLDIDIDKVRRIMVESGSIDYAVRLSEEFIRAARSCIAGIGSEDSEAKQKLQFIADYSQELIKKKRKPLSLSYQSSCTEVKKMDFEGVDIEDTFAEAFPIKVARVLITAVNERWAMEAAKEMAGFGTSVIMCPAEVGIDRIVLPEETPDGRPGVSILICTFGYKALDEQLLARIGQCVLTCPTTAVFNAMTAEETRKEFNTGFKLKFFGDGFESEGEIGGRAVAVIPVMSGEFVIEQNFGAKEGVAGGNFFILANDQMAALTAAENAVSAIREVDGAITPFTGGVVASGSKPGSQKYKFMKATVNEKYCPTLKAKIEDSDLPEDVNGVLEIVINGVSEDAVKEAMRAGIKAAVKVPGVVKITAGNYGGKLGKYQFHLKEVVGL
;
A
#
# COMPACT_ATOMS: atom_id res chain seq x y z
N MET A 1 -28.95 12.72 24.21
CA MET A 1 -27.88 11.85 24.73
C MET A 1 -26.52 12.44 24.36
N LYS A 2 -25.54 12.52 25.28
CA LYS A 2 -24.23 13.16 25.02
C LYS A 2 -23.26 12.14 24.41
N ALA A 3 -22.34 12.57 23.54
CA ALA A 3 -21.25 11.74 22.99
C ALA A 3 -20.45 10.97 24.06
N VAL A 4 -20.41 11.51 25.29
CA VAL A 4 -19.84 10.88 26.48
C VAL A 4 -20.45 9.50 26.78
N SER A 5 -21.77 9.35 26.67
CA SER A 5 -22.47 8.09 26.98
C SER A 5 -22.17 6.98 25.97
N PHE A 6 -21.89 7.33 24.72
CA PHE A 6 -21.46 6.34 23.72
C PHE A 6 -19.99 5.93 23.91
N GLN A 7 -19.12 6.85 24.34
CA GLN A 7 -17.74 6.49 24.68
C GLN A 7 -17.67 5.53 25.88
N GLU A 8 -18.59 5.66 26.84
CA GLU A 8 -18.70 4.70 27.95
C GLU A 8 -19.03 3.28 27.47
N GLU A 9 -19.90 3.16 26.45
CA GLU A 9 -20.21 1.87 25.82
C GLU A 9 -18.99 1.26 25.13
N VAL A 10 -18.21 2.07 24.39
CA VAL A 10 -16.96 1.63 23.77
C VAL A 10 -15.95 1.17 24.82
N GLN A 11 -15.80 1.92 25.92
CA GLN A 11 -14.90 1.56 27.02
C GLN A 11 -15.33 0.27 27.72
N TYR A 12 -16.63 0.14 28.00
CA TYR A 12 -17.20 -1.07 28.59
C TYR A 12 -16.95 -2.29 27.71
N PHE A 13 -17.24 -2.20 26.41
CA PHE A 13 -16.98 -3.29 25.47
C PHE A 13 -15.50 -3.62 25.38
N ASN A 14 -14.62 -2.63 25.23
CA ASN A 14 -13.17 -2.86 25.14
C ASN A 14 -12.64 -3.59 26.38
N ARG A 15 -13.12 -3.24 27.58
CA ARG A 15 -12.76 -3.97 28.80
C ARG A 15 -13.19 -5.44 28.74
N LYS A 16 -14.45 -5.70 28.34
CA LYS A 16 -14.97 -7.07 28.19
C LYS A 16 -14.26 -7.88 27.11
N PHE A 17 -13.93 -7.24 26.00
CA PHE A 17 -13.13 -7.81 24.93
C PHE A 17 -11.75 -8.20 25.47
N SER A 18 -11.02 -7.28 26.13
CA SER A 18 -9.72 -7.57 26.72
C SER A 18 -9.76 -8.71 27.75
N GLU A 19 -10.75 -8.74 28.64
CA GLU A 19 -10.93 -9.83 29.61
C GLU A 19 -11.05 -11.20 28.92
N ALA A 20 -11.90 -11.30 27.89
CA ALA A 20 -12.11 -12.54 27.14
C ALA A 20 -10.86 -12.97 26.35
N ILE A 21 -10.15 -12.00 25.78
CA ILE A 21 -8.92 -12.23 25.03
C ILE A 21 -7.80 -12.71 25.95
N GLU A 22 -7.59 -12.07 27.11
CA GLU A 22 -6.58 -12.49 28.08
C GLU A 22 -6.86 -13.89 28.61
N GLN A 23 -8.13 -14.23 28.81
CA GLN A 23 -8.52 -15.59 29.16
C GLN A 23 -8.09 -16.58 28.06
N LYS A 24 -8.34 -16.24 26.78
CA LYS A 24 -7.96 -17.10 25.66
C LYS A 24 -6.44 -17.28 25.53
N LEU A 25 -5.67 -16.22 25.76
CA LEU A 25 -4.21 -16.27 25.82
C LEU A 25 -3.73 -17.22 26.92
N ARG A 26 -4.35 -17.20 28.11
CA ARG A 26 -4.02 -18.13 29.20
C ARG A 26 -4.37 -19.59 28.87
N GLU A 27 -5.44 -19.82 28.11
CA GLU A 27 -5.84 -21.16 27.65
C GLU A 27 -4.92 -21.71 26.54
N CYS A 28 -4.21 -20.83 25.81
CA CYS A 28 -3.30 -21.23 24.73
C CYS A 28 -1.98 -21.77 25.31
N GLY A 29 -1.90 -23.10 25.48
CA GLY A 29 -0.73 -23.79 26.03
C GLY A 29 0.47 -23.93 25.09
N HIS A 30 0.41 -23.36 23.87
CA HIS A 30 1.45 -23.52 22.86
C HIS A 30 2.23 -22.21 22.64
N LYS A 31 3.56 -22.24 22.81
CA LYS A 31 4.42 -21.05 22.73
C LYS A 31 4.29 -20.31 21.39
N CYS A 32 4.28 -21.04 20.27
CA CYS A 32 4.12 -20.45 18.94
C CYS A 32 2.69 -19.94 18.69
N GLY A 33 1.69 -20.58 19.32
CA GLY A 33 0.30 -20.10 19.31
C GLY A 33 0.13 -18.77 20.05
N ASN A 34 0.86 -18.58 21.16
CA ASN A 34 0.86 -17.32 21.90
C ASN A 34 1.47 -16.15 21.13
N GLU A 35 2.51 -16.38 20.34
CA GLU A 35 3.15 -15.33 19.53
C GLU A 35 2.20 -14.80 18.45
N ILE A 36 1.61 -15.69 17.64
CA ILE A 36 0.68 -15.26 16.59
C ILE A 36 -0.63 -14.68 17.13
N LEU A 37 -1.11 -15.21 18.26
CA LEU A 37 -2.29 -14.67 18.94
C LEU A 37 -1.99 -13.28 19.48
N HIS A 38 -0.82 -13.06 20.08
CA HIS A 38 -0.39 -11.74 20.54
C HIS A 38 -0.32 -10.74 19.39
N ASP A 39 0.22 -11.13 18.23
CA ASP A 39 0.30 -10.26 17.04
C ASP A 39 -1.10 -9.88 16.52
N ALA A 40 -2.00 -10.86 16.38
CA ALA A 40 -3.38 -10.63 15.95
C ALA A 40 -4.11 -9.65 16.88
N LEU A 41 -3.91 -9.79 18.18
CA LEU A 41 -4.59 -8.98 19.20
C LEU A 41 -3.98 -7.59 19.36
N SER A 42 -2.66 -7.48 19.22
CA SER A 42 -1.96 -6.18 19.19
C SER A 42 -2.49 -5.36 18.02
N TYR A 43 -2.64 -5.96 16.84
CA TYR A 43 -3.26 -5.30 15.69
C TYR A 43 -4.68 -4.77 15.98
N ILE A 44 -5.56 -5.57 16.60
CA ILE A 44 -6.94 -5.13 16.95
C ILE A 44 -6.92 -3.95 17.93
N LYS A 45 -5.97 -3.95 18.87
CA LYS A 45 -5.80 -2.89 19.86
C LYS A 45 -5.29 -1.60 19.19
N ASP A 46 -4.28 -1.71 18.35
CA ASP A 46 -3.58 -0.58 17.74
C ASP A 46 -4.41 0.07 16.63
N THR A 47 -5.18 -0.71 15.87
CA THR A 47 -6.09 -0.18 14.84
C THR A 47 -7.38 0.45 15.40
N GLY A 48 -7.75 0.13 16.65
CA GLY A 48 -8.92 0.70 17.33
C GLY A 48 -10.25 0.37 16.64
N GLY A 49 -11.24 1.28 16.70
CA GLY A 49 -12.51 1.17 15.96
C GLY A 49 -13.69 1.87 16.63
N LYS A 50 -14.77 2.11 15.87
CA LYS A 50 -16.03 2.69 16.40
C LYS A 50 -16.83 1.67 17.23
N ARG A 51 -16.51 0.36 17.13
CA ARG A 51 -17.16 -0.77 17.81
C ARG A 51 -18.69 -0.80 17.64
N LEU A 52 -19.22 -0.34 16.50
CA LEU A 52 -20.68 -0.23 16.31
C LEU A 52 -21.40 -1.58 16.36
N ARG A 53 -20.90 -2.57 15.61
CA ARG A 53 -21.48 -3.92 15.51
C ARG A 53 -21.65 -4.60 16.88
N PRO A 54 -20.59 -4.76 17.71
CA PRO A 54 -20.74 -5.38 19.02
C PRO A 54 -21.65 -4.58 19.97
N ILE A 55 -21.59 -3.24 19.92
CA ILE A 55 -22.43 -2.39 20.75
C ILE A 55 -23.91 -2.55 20.38
N ILE A 56 -24.23 -2.55 19.08
CA ILE A 56 -25.58 -2.83 18.59
C ILE A 56 -26.07 -4.19 19.07
N CYS A 57 -25.21 -5.22 19.06
CA CYS A 57 -25.58 -6.57 19.49
C CYS A 57 -26.08 -6.60 20.94
N TYR A 58 -25.29 -6.11 21.90
CA TYR A 58 -25.73 -6.20 23.29
C TYR A 58 -26.81 -5.16 23.65
N LEU A 59 -26.87 -4.00 22.99
CA LEU A 59 -27.96 -3.03 23.20
C LEU A 59 -29.29 -3.55 22.64
N SER A 60 -29.25 -4.33 21.56
CA SER A 60 -30.44 -4.99 21.00
C SER A 60 -30.98 -6.07 21.95
N ALA A 61 -30.11 -6.75 22.69
CA ALA A 61 -30.53 -7.66 23.75
C ALA A 61 -31.14 -6.91 24.95
N GLU A 62 -30.57 -5.77 25.31
CA GLU A 62 -31.03 -4.95 26.44
C GLU A 62 -32.40 -4.29 26.17
N VAL A 63 -32.62 -3.80 24.94
CA VAL A 63 -33.85 -3.05 24.62
C VAL A 63 -35.10 -3.95 24.64
N VAL A 64 -34.95 -5.24 24.30
CA VAL A 64 -36.06 -6.22 24.30
C VAL A 64 -36.15 -6.99 25.62
N GLY A 65 -35.00 -7.29 26.25
CA GLY A 65 -34.93 -8.16 27.43
C GLY A 65 -34.77 -7.44 28.76
N GLY A 66 -34.63 -6.10 28.75
CA GLY A 66 -34.41 -5.29 29.96
C GLY A 66 -33.02 -5.45 30.58
N SER A 67 -32.86 -4.87 31.76
CA SER A 67 -31.59 -4.81 32.48
C SER A 67 -31.00 -6.21 32.74
N GLY A 68 -29.71 -6.36 32.43
CA GLY A 68 -28.97 -7.62 32.55
C GLY A 68 -29.03 -8.53 31.31
N SER A 69 -29.96 -8.30 30.37
CA SER A 69 -30.05 -9.11 29.15
C SER A 69 -28.89 -8.87 28.17
N ARG A 70 -28.22 -7.72 28.25
CA ARG A 70 -27.01 -7.43 27.48
C ARG A 70 -25.85 -8.41 27.74
N GLU A 71 -25.72 -8.91 28.96
CA GLU A 71 -24.64 -9.84 29.33
C GLU A 71 -24.75 -11.17 28.56
N LYS A 72 -25.99 -11.59 28.23
CA LYS A 72 -26.24 -12.79 27.40
C LYS A 72 -25.71 -12.64 25.97
N ALA A 73 -25.58 -11.40 25.49
CA ALA A 73 -25.14 -11.09 24.13
C ALA A 73 -23.65 -10.73 24.02
N LEU A 74 -22.93 -10.60 25.15
CA LEU A 74 -21.52 -10.17 25.14
C LEU A 74 -20.61 -11.14 24.38
N THR A 75 -20.75 -12.44 24.62
CA THR A 75 -19.92 -13.46 23.95
C THR A 75 -20.12 -13.41 22.43
N THR A 76 -21.36 -13.28 21.98
CA THR A 76 -21.71 -13.11 20.56
C THR A 76 -21.21 -11.79 20.00
N ALA A 77 -21.31 -10.69 20.76
CA ALA A 77 -20.78 -9.39 20.36
C ALA A 77 -19.25 -9.43 20.14
N ILE A 78 -18.52 -10.11 21.02
CA ILE A 78 -17.07 -10.34 20.87
C ILE A 78 -16.78 -11.18 19.62
N ALA A 79 -17.55 -12.25 19.38
CA ALA A 79 -17.40 -13.08 18.19
C ALA A 79 -17.59 -12.25 16.90
N ILE A 80 -18.61 -11.39 16.85
CA ILE A 80 -18.87 -10.49 15.72
C ILE A 80 -17.73 -9.49 15.51
N GLU A 81 -17.15 -8.95 16.59
CA GLU A 81 -16.00 -8.06 16.47
C GLU A 81 -14.77 -8.80 15.94
N LEU A 82 -14.54 -10.05 16.35
CA LEU A 82 -13.47 -10.89 15.80
C LEU A 82 -13.67 -11.18 14.32
N ILE A 83 -14.91 -11.52 13.90
CA ILE A 83 -15.29 -11.70 12.48
C ILE A 83 -14.97 -10.43 11.68
N HIS A 84 -15.34 -9.26 12.20
CA HIS A 84 -15.09 -8.00 11.53
C HIS A 84 -13.60 -7.72 11.39
N ASN A 85 -12.79 -7.95 12.44
CA ASN A 85 -11.35 -7.74 12.34
C ASN A 85 -10.70 -8.77 11.40
N ALA A 86 -11.17 -10.02 11.39
CA ALA A 86 -10.71 -11.03 10.44
C ALA A 86 -10.97 -10.61 8.98
N SER A 87 -12.17 -10.10 8.69
CA SER A 87 -12.48 -9.57 7.36
C SER A 87 -11.55 -8.41 6.99
N LEU A 88 -11.32 -7.47 7.90
CA LEU A 88 -10.41 -6.34 7.66
C LEU A 88 -8.97 -6.79 7.33
N VAL A 89 -8.47 -7.86 7.97
CA VAL A 89 -7.15 -8.43 7.66
C VAL A 89 -7.11 -9.02 6.27
N HIS A 90 -8.16 -9.74 5.87
CA HIS A 90 -8.27 -10.32 4.54
C HIS A 90 -8.46 -9.26 3.46
N ASP A 91 -9.30 -8.25 3.70
CA ASP A 91 -9.50 -7.10 2.81
C ASP A 91 -8.16 -6.38 2.57
N ASP A 92 -7.35 -6.17 3.63
CA ASP A 92 -6.03 -5.53 3.49
C ASP A 92 -5.10 -6.32 2.53
N ILE A 93 -5.28 -7.64 2.41
CA ILE A 93 -4.52 -8.51 1.50
C ILE A 93 -5.12 -8.46 0.10
N ILE A 94 -6.44 -8.55 -0.02
CA ILE A 94 -7.17 -8.58 -1.30
C ILE A 94 -7.01 -7.26 -2.06
N ASP A 95 -7.09 -6.14 -1.33
CA ASP A 95 -7.01 -4.78 -1.89
C ASP A 95 -5.58 -4.22 -1.89
N GLU A 96 -4.57 -4.99 -1.47
CA GLU A 96 -3.16 -4.56 -1.39
C GLU A 96 -2.97 -3.27 -0.55
N ASN A 97 -3.80 -3.10 0.47
CA ASN A 97 -3.77 -1.91 1.34
C ASN A 97 -2.65 -2.02 2.39
N TYR A 98 -1.62 -1.17 2.29
CA TYR A 98 -0.49 -1.16 3.24
C TYR A 98 -0.72 -0.29 4.50
N MET A 99 -1.80 0.49 4.54
CA MET A 99 -2.11 1.41 5.63
C MET A 99 -3.56 1.23 6.13
N ARG A 100 -3.74 1.19 7.45
CA ARG A 100 -5.06 1.15 8.10
C ARG A 100 -5.10 2.12 9.29
N ARG A 101 -5.97 3.14 9.22
CA ARG A 101 -6.21 4.11 10.31
C ARG A 101 -4.92 4.75 10.88
N LYS A 102 -4.00 5.17 10.00
CA LYS A 102 -2.68 5.77 10.29
C LYS A 102 -1.59 4.80 10.78
N ASN A 103 -1.91 3.51 10.92
CA ASN A 103 -0.93 2.47 11.22
C ASN A 103 -0.69 1.61 9.98
N LEU A 104 0.40 0.84 9.99
CA LEU A 104 0.64 -0.19 9.00
C LEU A 104 -0.47 -1.25 9.05
N SER A 105 -0.89 -1.73 7.89
CA SER A 105 -1.80 -2.87 7.81
C SER A 105 -1.10 -4.17 8.23
N ASN A 106 -1.87 -5.23 8.47
CA ASN A 106 -1.30 -6.56 8.77
C ASN A 106 -0.33 -7.07 7.69
N PRO A 107 -0.67 -7.06 6.38
CA PRO A 107 0.27 -7.50 5.35
C PRO A 107 1.52 -6.63 5.27
N ALA A 108 1.43 -5.32 5.58
CA ALA A 108 2.60 -4.45 5.65
C ALA A 108 3.52 -4.78 6.84
N MET A 109 2.96 -5.06 8.01
CA MET A 109 3.76 -5.39 9.22
C MET A 109 4.36 -6.79 9.20
N TYR A 110 3.60 -7.78 8.72
CA TYR A 110 3.90 -9.19 8.95
C TYR A 110 4.10 -9.99 7.65
N GLY A 111 3.83 -9.38 6.49
CA GLY A 111 3.80 -10.04 5.19
C GLY A 111 2.48 -10.79 4.94
N ALA A 112 2.10 -10.89 3.66
CA ALA A 112 0.81 -11.48 3.24
C ALA A 112 0.55 -12.88 3.82
N LYS A 113 1.58 -13.75 3.85
CA LYS A 113 1.44 -15.12 4.37
C LYS A 113 1.03 -15.17 5.83
N LYS A 114 1.66 -14.34 6.67
CA LYS A 114 1.34 -14.29 8.10
C LYS A 114 0.01 -13.58 8.33
N ALA A 115 -0.32 -12.57 7.53
CA ALA A 115 -1.61 -11.89 7.57
C ALA A 115 -2.79 -12.85 7.29
N VAL A 116 -2.69 -13.74 6.29
CA VAL A 116 -3.72 -14.79 6.05
C VAL A 116 -3.92 -15.64 7.30
N ILE A 117 -2.83 -16.13 7.91
CA ILE A 117 -2.92 -16.99 9.10
C ILE A 117 -3.52 -16.24 10.30
N ILE A 118 -3.22 -14.95 10.45
CA ILE A 118 -3.82 -14.09 11.49
C ILE A 118 -5.34 -13.97 11.26
N GLY A 119 -5.79 -13.73 10.03
CA GLY A 119 -7.22 -13.66 9.72
C GLY A 119 -7.94 -14.98 9.97
N ASP A 120 -7.35 -16.11 9.55
CA ASP A 120 -7.87 -17.45 9.82
C ASP A 120 -7.99 -17.75 11.32
N LEU A 121 -6.98 -17.33 12.11
CA LEU A 121 -7.00 -17.48 13.56
C LEU A 121 -8.14 -16.68 14.20
N LEU A 122 -8.35 -15.42 13.76
CA LEU A 122 -9.45 -14.58 14.26
C LEU A 122 -10.82 -15.18 13.91
N PHE A 123 -10.98 -15.72 12.70
CA PHE A 123 -12.19 -16.48 12.34
C PHE A 123 -12.38 -17.72 13.22
N GLY A 124 -11.34 -18.52 13.43
CA GLY A 124 -11.40 -19.69 14.30
C GLY A 124 -11.82 -19.35 15.74
N LEU A 125 -11.25 -18.29 16.32
CA LEU A 125 -11.64 -17.79 17.64
C LEU A 125 -13.08 -17.31 17.68
N SER A 126 -13.54 -16.62 16.63
CA SER A 126 -14.92 -16.16 16.54
C SER A 126 -15.92 -17.32 16.54
N CYS A 127 -15.62 -18.40 15.80
CA CYS A 127 -16.45 -19.61 15.77
C CYS A 127 -16.52 -20.28 17.15
N GLU A 128 -15.38 -20.35 17.86
CA GLU A 128 -15.34 -20.88 19.22
C GLU A 128 -16.21 -20.06 20.17
N MET A 129 -16.09 -18.72 20.14
CA MET A 129 -16.90 -17.85 20.98
C MET A 129 -18.38 -17.93 20.64
N LEU A 130 -18.72 -17.97 19.35
CA LEU A 130 -20.09 -18.10 18.88
C LEU A 130 -20.72 -19.43 19.33
N ALA A 131 -19.97 -20.53 19.33
CA ALA A 131 -20.45 -21.83 19.81
C ALA A 131 -20.84 -21.80 21.31
N ARG A 132 -20.21 -20.95 22.11
CA ARG A 132 -20.52 -20.77 23.55
C ARG A 132 -21.84 -20.05 23.82
N CYS A 133 -22.50 -19.47 22.80
CA CYS A 133 -23.81 -18.84 23.01
C CYS A 133 -24.94 -19.87 23.23
N GLU A 134 -24.73 -21.13 22.87
CA GLU A 134 -25.68 -22.25 23.01
C GLU A 134 -27.07 -22.01 22.38
N VAL A 135 -27.19 -21.04 21.47
CA VAL A 135 -28.41 -20.75 20.71
C VAL A 135 -28.16 -21.03 19.22
N PRO A 136 -28.56 -22.20 18.68
CA PRO A 136 -28.27 -22.59 17.30
C PRO A 136 -28.76 -21.61 16.24
N GLU A 137 -29.87 -20.89 16.53
CA GLU A 137 -30.40 -19.85 15.65
C GLU A 137 -29.41 -18.68 15.49
N VAL A 138 -28.78 -18.24 16.58
CA VAL A 138 -27.76 -17.17 16.57
C VAL A 138 -26.51 -17.63 15.83
N VAL A 139 -26.07 -18.88 16.06
CA VAL A 139 -24.92 -19.45 15.34
C VAL A 139 -25.18 -19.44 13.84
N ARG A 140 -26.34 -19.94 13.39
CA ARG A 140 -26.72 -19.95 11.97
C ARG A 140 -26.77 -18.55 11.38
N LEU A 141 -27.35 -17.60 12.10
CA LEU A 141 -27.51 -16.22 11.66
C LEU A 141 -26.17 -15.51 11.47
N VAL A 142 -25.24 -15.65 12.43
CA VAL A 142 -23.91 -15.04 12.32
C VAL A 142 -23.07 -15.75 11.26
N SER A 143 -23.13 -17.08 11.15
CA SER A 143 -22.44 -17.83 10.08
C SER A 143 -22.93 -17.45 8.68
N ASN A 144 -24.24 -17.24 8.50
CA ASN A 144 -24.77 -16.73 7.23
C ASN A 144 -24.22 -15.34 6.91
N ALA A 145 -24.06 -14.47 7.90
CA ALA A 145 -23.45 -13.16 7.68
C ALA A 145 -21.98 -13.24 7.24
N VAL A 146 -21.22 -14.24 7.71
CA VAL A 146 -19.85 -14.50 7.21
C VAL A 146 -19.88 -14.91 5.74
N SER A 147 -20.83 -15.76 5.34
CA SER A 147 -21.01 -16.11 3.92
C SER A 147 -21.42 -14.90 3.08
N ASP A 148 -22.34 -14.07 3.57
CA ASP A 148 -22.78 -12.85 2.90
C ASP A 148 -21.60 -11.88 2.69
N ILE A 149 -20.70 -11.71 3.67
CA ILE A 149 -19.48 -10.89 3.48
C ILE A 149 -18.67 -11.40 2.30
N ALA A 150 -18.39 -12.71 2.25
CA ALA A 150 -17.61 -13.31 1.17
C ALA A 150 -18.30 -13.17 -0.20
N PHE A 151 -19.62 -13.33 -0.26
CA PHE A 151 -20.39 -13.10 -1.47
C PHE A 151 -20.37 -11.63 -1.89
N GLY A 152 -20.53 -10.71 -0.94
CA GLY A 152 -20.45 -9.26 -1.19
C GLY A 152 -19.09 -8.86 -1.74
N GLU A 153 -18.01 -9.37 -1.16
CA GLU A 153 -16.63 -9.12 -1.63
C GLU A 153 -16.41 -9.64 -3.06
N TYR A 154 -16.88 -10.85 -3.34
CA TYR A 154 -16.79 -11.43 -4.68
C TYR A 154 -17.64 -10.67 -5.70
N LEU A 155 -18.84 -10.22 -5.32
CA LEU A 155 -19.69 -9.40 -6.17
C LEU A 155 -19.05 -8.04 -6.48
N GLU A 156 -18.42 -7.41 -5.49
CA GLU A 156 -17.66 -6.17 -5.69
C GLU A 156 -16.49 -6.40 -6.64
N PHE A 157 -15.69 -7.45 -6.42
CA PHE A 157 -14.63 -7.85 -7.34
C PHE A 157 -15.13 -8.06 -8.78
N ARG A 158 -16.28 -8.73 -8.95
CA ARG A 158 -16.90 -8.91 -10.27
C ARG A 158 -17.36 -7.58 -10.87
N LEU A 159 -17.99 -6.72 -10.08
CA LEU A 159 -18.48 -5.42 -10.52
C LEU A 159 -17.32 -4.54 -10.97
N ARG A 160 -16.18 -4.58 -10.26
CA ARG A 160 -14.92 -3.91 -10.62
C ARG A 160 -14.38 -4.31 -12.02
N ASN A 161 -14.87 -5.40 -12.61
CA ASN A 161 -14.50 -5.85 -13.96
C ASN A 161 -15.64 -5.74 -14.97
N SER A 162 -16.82 -5.27 -14.57
CA SER A 162 -17.99 -5.10 -15.44
C SER A 162 -17.99 -3.73 -16.13
N GLN A 163 -18.44 -3.71 -17.40
CA GLN A 163 -18.74 -2.48 -18.15
C GLN A 163 -20.12 -1.90 -17.82
N GLU A 164 -21.05 -2.75 -17.40
CA GLU A 164 -22.37 -2.34 -16.96
C GLU A 164 -22.35 -2.11 -15.45
N VAL A 165 -22.82 -0.94 -15.05
CA VAL A 165 -22.90 -0.51 -13.66
C VAL A 165 -24.33 -0.07 -13.38
N ALA A 166 -24.95 -0.72 -12.40
CA ALA A 166 -26.31 -0.44 -12.00
C ALA A 166 -26.35 -0.17 -10.49
N GLU A 167 -27.14 0.81 -10.08
CA GLU A 167 -27.32 1.12 -8.65
C GLU A 167 -27.77 -0.11 -7.85
N GLN A 168 -28.62 -0.95 -8.42
CA GLN A 168 -29.08 -2.18 -7.79
C GLN A 168 -27.92 -3.13 -7.41
N SER A 169 -26.87 -3.20 -8.22
CA SER A 169 -25.69 -4.02 -7.93
C SER A 169 -24.88 -3.45 -6.76
N TYR A 170 -24.76 -2.12 -6.68
CA TYR A 170 -24.16 -1.46 -5.52
C TYR A 170 -24.96 -1.73 -4.25
N MET A 171 -26.29 -1.65 -4.32
CA MET A 171 -27.16 -1.91 -3.18
C MET A 171 -27.02 -3.36 -2.69
N GLU A 172 -26.90 -4.33 -3.61
CA GLU A 172 -26.65 -5.73 -3.26
C GLU A 172 -25.30 -5.92 -2.56
N ILE A 173 -24.23 -5.27 -3.04
CA ILE A 173 -22.92 -5.28 -2.38
C ILE A 173 -23.01 -4.66 -0.98
N ALA A 174 -23.62 -3.47 -0.85
CA ALA A 174 -23.79 -2.79 0.43
C ALA A 174 -24.57 -3.65 1.43
N GLU A 175 -25.58 -4.39 0.96
CA GLU A 175 -26.36 -5.33 1.77
C GLU A 175 -25.54 -6.53 2.26
N LEU A 176 -24.74 -7.14 1.38
CA LEU A 176 -24.00 -8.36 1.66
C LEU A 176 -22.66 -8.12 2.38
N LYS A 177 -21.86 -7.14 1.94
CA LYS A 177 -20.53 -6.83 2.49
C LYS A 177 -20.61 -6.12 3.83
N THR A 178 -21.39 -5.04 3.90
CA THR A 178 -21.43 -4.18 5.10
C THR A 178 -22.65 -4.44 5.96
N ALA A 179 -23.86 -4.44 5.38
CA ALA A 179 -25.08 -4.51 6.18
C ALA A 179 -25.35 -5.88 6.80
N ALA A 180 -24.84 -6.97 6.22
CA ALA A 180 -25.03 -8.32 6.74
C ALA A 180 -24.58 -8.47 8.19
N THR A 181 -23.42 -7.89 8.55
CA THR A 181 -22.89 -7.95 9.93
C THR A 181 -23.63 -7.02 10.88
N PHE A 182 -24.11 -5.85 10.43
CA PHE A 182 -24.96 -4.98 11.26
C PHE A 182 -26.33 -5.62 11.52
N ARG A 183 -26.95 -6.18 10.49
CA ARG A 183 -28.20 -6.97 10.57
C ARG A 183 -28.04 -8.13 11.54
N ALA A 184 -26.99 -8.92 11.36
CA ALA A 184 -26.70 -10.05 12.23
C ALA A 184 -26.46 -9.63 13.69
N SER A 185 -25.76 -8.51 13.91
CA SER A 185 -25.54 -7.98 15.26
C SER A 185 -26.86 -7.67 15.96
N ALA A 186 -27.73 -6.89 15.32
CA ALA A 186 -28.98 -6.46 15.92
C ALA A 186 -29.95 -7.64 16.15
N GLU A 187 -30.08 -8.51 15.14
CA GLU A 187 -30.98 -9.67 15.19
C GLU A 187 -30.50 -10.72 16.21
N ALA A 188 -29.20 -11.03 16.26
CA ALA A 188 -28.64 -11.93 17.27
C ALA A 188 -28.85 -11.40 18.69
N GLY A 189 -28.63 -10.10 18.89
CA GLY A 189 -28.91 -9.43 20.15
C GLY A 189 -30.37 -9.57 20.57
N ALA A 190 -31.30 -9.28 19.66
CA ALA A 190 -32.74 -9.41 19.91
C ALA A 190 -33.14 -10.84 20.32
N VAL A 191 -32.61 -11.85 19.62
CA VAL A 191 -32.86 -13.27 19.94
C VAL A 191 -32.33 -13.62 21.33
N LEU A 192 -31.11 -13.23 21.65
CA LEU A 192 -30.48 -13.50 22.97
C LEU A 192 -31.17 -12.75 24.12
N GLY A 193 -31.75 -11.59 23.82
CA GLY A 193 -32.59 -10.82 24.75
C GLY A 193 -33.98 -11.42 24.97
N GLY A 194 -34.39 -12.41 24.17
CA GLY A 194 -35.72 -13.02 24.25
C GLY A 194 -36.82 -12.17 23.61
N GLY A 195 -36.48 -11.34 22.61
CA GLY A 195 -37.44 -10.51 21.91
C GLY A 195 -38.53 -11.31 21.20
N THR A 196 -39.68 -10.69 21.00
CA THR A 196 -40.75 -11.25 20.18
C THR A 196 -40.35 -11.31 18.71
N LYS A 197 -41.05 -12.11 17.89
CA LYS A 197 -40.81 -12.17 16.45
C LYS A 197 -40.86 -10.80 15.77
N ALA A 198 -41.76 -9.92 16.22
CA ALA A 198 -41.90 -8.57 15.69
C ALA A 198 -40.70 -7.68 16.08
N GLU A 199 -40.23 -7.76 17.32
CA GLU A 199 -39.06 -7.01 17.78
C GLU A 199 -37.77 -7.49 17.11
N ILE A 200 -37.60 -8.80 16.95
CA ILE A 200 -36.47 -9.39 16.23
C ILE A 200 -36.43 -8.91 14.78
N GLU A 201 -37.56 -8.95 14.07
CA GLU A 201 -37.65 -8.48 12.67
C GLU A 201 -37.40 -6.97 12.57
N ASN A 202 -37.90 -6.18 13.51
CA ASN A 202 -37.63 -4.75 13.55
C ASN A 202 -36.13 -4.46 13.79
N LEU A 203 -35.47 -5.17 14.71
CA LEU A 203 -34.03 -4.99 14.97
C LEU A 203 -33.17 -5.50 13.81
N ARG A 204 -33.58 -6.57 13.14
CA ARG A 204 -32.99 -7.04 11.87
C ARG A 204 -33.02 -5.92 10.83
N ASN A 205 -34.17 -5.31 10.61
CA ASN A 205 -34.34 -4.22 9.64
C ASN A 205 -33.61 -2.94 10.05
N TYR A 206 -33.54 -2.63 11.35
CA TYR A 206 -32.70 -1.57 11.88
C TYR A 206 -31.24 -1.78 11.51
N GLY A 207 -30.68 -2.97 11.78
CA GLY A 207 -29.30 -3.30 11.45
C GLY A 207 -29.02 -3.27 9.94
N LYS A 208 -29.95 -3.80 9.12
CA LYS A 208 -29.84 -3.75 7.65
C LYS A 208 -29.77 -2.30 7.16
N ASN A 209 -30.76 -1.47 7.51
CA ASN A 209 -30.83 -0.09 7.04
C ASN A 209 -29.62 0.74 7.52
N LEU A 210 -29.21 0.57 8.78
CA LEU A 210 -28.05 1.26 9.32
C LEU A 210 -26.75 0.85 8.60
N GLY A 211 -26.59 -0.44 8.29
CA GLY A 211 -25.40 -0.93 7.58
C GLY A 211 -25.29 -0.39 6.16
N ILE A 212 -26.41 -0.33 5.42
CA ILE A 212 -26.45 0.30 4.09
C ILE A 212 -26.09 1.78 4.18
N ALA A 213 -26.70 2.51 5.12
CA ALA A 213 -26.38 3.92 5.35
C ALA A 213 -24.90 4.14 5.67
N PHE A 214 -24.29 3.22 6.42
CA PHE A 214 -22.89 3.28 6.81
C PHE A 214 -21.95 3.04 5.62
N GLN A 215 -22.27 2.12 4.70
CA GLN A 215 -21.50 1.94 3.45
C GLN A 215 -21.50 3.24 2.64
N ILE A 216 -22.67 3.80 2.36
CA ILE A 216 -22.80 5.04 1.58
C ILE A 216 -22.00 6.18 2.24
N GLN A 217 -21.98 6.22 3.57
CA GLN A 217 -21.20 7.21 4.31
C GLN A 217 -19.70 7.01 4.20
N ASP A 218 -19.22 5.77 4.27
CA ASP A 218 -17.80 5.49 4.12
C ASP A 218 -17.34 5.88 2.71
N ASP A 219 -18.10 5.59 1.65
CA ASP A 219 -17.81 6.04 0.27
C ASP A 219 -17.75 7.58 0.16
N ILE A 220 -18.71 8.29 0.78
CA ILE A 220 -18.71 9.76 0.82
C ILE A 220 -17.48 10.29 1.56
N ILE A 221 -17.15 9.68 2.70
CA ILE A 221 -16.02 10.09 3.54
C ILE A 221 -14.70 9.81 2.82
N ASP A 222 -14.57 8.68 2.12
CA ASP A 222 -13.38 8.34 1.35
C ASP A 222 -13.06 9.43 0.34
N LEU A 223 -14.07 9.90 -0.41
CA LEU A 223 -13.88 10.96 -1.41
C LEU A 223 -13.78 12.37 -0.79
N CYS A 224 -14.57 12.70 0.24
CA CYS A 224 -14.76 14.08 0.69
C CYS A 224 -13.93 14.49 1.93
N SER A 225 -13.13 13.59 2.49
CA SER A 225 -12.33 13.87 3.68
C SER A 225 -11.23 14.90 3.44
N ASP A 226 -10.96 15.69 4.48
CA ASP A 226 -9.83 16.62 4.53
C ASP A 226 -8.53 15.86 4.86
N THR A 227 -7.63 15.74 3.88
CA THR A 227 -6.36 15.00 3.99
C THR A 227 -5.52 15.48 5.18
N GLU A 228 -5.49 16.80 5.44
CA GLU A 228 -4.73 17.41 6.55
C GLU A 228 -5.25 17.00 7.93
N LYS A 229 -6.57 16.82 8.08
CA LYS A 229 -7.19 16.41 9.37
C LYS A 229 -7.23 14.90 9.54
N THR A 230 -7.34 14.16 8.45
CA THR A 230 -7.57 12.71 8.49
C THR A 230 -6.30 11.89 8.37
N GLY A 231 -5.22 12.42 7.77
CA GLY A 231 -3.95 11.71 7.58
C GLY A 231 -4.10 10.42 6.75
N LYS A 232 -5.07 10.38 5.84
CA LYS A 232 -5.39 9.24 4.97
C LYS A 232 -5.24 9.64 3.50
N PRO A 233 -4.85 8.72 2.60
CA PRO A 233 -5.11 8.88 1.18
C PRO A 233 -6.62 9.02 0.98
N VAL A 234 -7.04 9.98 0.16
CA VAL A 234 -8.45 10.21 -0.18
C VAL A 234 -8.70 9.64 -1.57
N GLY A 235 -9.86 9.01 -1.78
CA GLY A 235 -10.22 8.48 -3.09
C GLY A 235 -9.55 7.14 -3.36
N LEU A 236 -9.36 6.33 -2.31
CA LEU A 236 -8.86 4.97 -2.44
C LEU A 236 -9.83 4.14 -3.27
N ASP A 237 -11.14 4.29 -3.03
CA ASP A 237 -12.17 3.56 -3.77
C ASP A 237 -12.08 3.90 -5.27
N ILE A 238 -11.89 5.19 -5.59
CA ILE A 238 -11.69 5.66 -6.98
C ILE A 238 -10.40 5.08 -7.57
N THR A 239 -9.32 5.07 -6.79
CA THR A 239 -8.03 4.49 -7.19
C THR A 239 -8.16 3.00 -7.45
N ASN A 240 -8.93 2.28 -6.66
CA ASN A 240 -9.21 0.86 -6.81
C ASN A 240 -10.23 0.56 -7.92
N ALA A 241 -10.68 1.59 -8.64
CA ALA A 241 -11.73 1.53 -9.65
C ALA A 241 -13.03 0.91 -9.11
N GLU A 242 -13.37 1.20 -7.86
CA GLU A 242 -14.61 0.75 -7.25
C GLU A 242 -15.81 1.48 -7.85
N ARG A 243 -16.89 0.74 -8.05
CA ARG A 243 -18.14 1.26 -8.59
C ARG A 243 -19.03 1.74 -7.44
N THR A 244 -18.58 2.76 -6.72
CA THR A 244 -19.35 3.37 -5.63
C THR A 244 -20.61 4.04 -6.16
N LEU A 245 -21.59 4.27 -5.28
CA LEU A 245 -22.84 4.96 -5.63
C LEU A 245 -22.59 6.33 -6.29
N LEU A 246 -21.55 7.03 -5.83
CA LEU A 246 -21.15 8.34 -6.36
C LEU A 246 -20.81 8.25 -7.86
N ILE A 247 -20.02 7.23 -8.23
CA ILE A 247 -19.57 6.96 -9.59
C ILE A 247 -20.74 6.54 -10.47
N ILE A 248 -21.57 5.60 -9.99
CA ILE A 248 -22.74 5.11 -10.74
C ILE A 248 -23.67 6.27 -11.09
N HIS A 249 -24.03 7.07 -10.09
CA HIS A 249 -24.89 8.24 -10.30
C HIS A 249 -24.22 9.29 -11.23
N ALA A 250 -22.90 9.50 -11.11
CA ALA A 250 -22.19 10.46 -11.96
C ALA A 250 -22.17 10.04 -13.42
N LEU A 251 -21.99 8.75 -13.71
CA LEU A 251 -22.02 8.24 -15.08
C LEU A 251 -23.35 8.50 -15.79
N GLU A 252 -24.45 8.57 -15.05
CA GLU A 252 -25.78 8.86 -15.60
C GLU A 252 -26.01 10.37 -15.80
N HIS A 253 -25.45 11.21 -14.91
CA HIS A 253 -25.78 12.63 -14.77
C HIS A 253 -24.69 13.62 -15.21
N THR A 254 -23.62 13.16 -15.87
CA THR A 254 -22.52 13.99 -16.37
C THR A 254 -22.51 14.15 -17.89
N LYS A 255 -21.82 15.20 -18.37
CA LYS A 255 -21.59 15.50 -19.80
C LYS A 255 -20.58 14.52 -20.41
N ASP A 256 -20.58 14.38 -21.74
CA ASP A 256 -19.76 13.39 -22.45
C ASP A 256 -18.28 13.40 -22.05
N ALA A 257 -17.63 14.56 -21.98
CA ALA A 257 -16.20 14.64 -21.61
C ALA A 257 -15.88 14.26 -20.15
N GLU A 258 -16.79 14.52 -19.21
CA GLU A 258 -16.63 14.15 -17.79
C GLU A 258 -16.94 12.67 -17.57
N ARG A 259 -17.97 12.18 -18.27
CA ARG A 259 -18.35 10.78 -18.33
C ARG A 259 -17.21 9.94 -18.90
N ASP A 260 -16.57 10.40 -19.97
CA ASP A 260 -15.42 9.72 -20.58
C ASP A 260 -14.22 9.68 -19.62
N TYR A 261 -13.98 10.76 -18.87
CA TYR A 261 -12.94 10.77 -17.83
C TYR A 261 -13.22 9.78 -16.70
N ILE A 262 -14.47 9.67 -16.23
CA ILE A 262 -14.84 8.65 -15.23
C ILE A 262 -14.67 7.24 -15.81
N LYS A 263 -15.07 7.01 -17.06
CA LYS A 263 -14.90 5.72 -17.74
C LYS A 263 -13.43 5.34 -17.89
N GLU A 264 -12.57 6.31 -18.24
CA GLU A 264 -11.12 6.10 -18.32
C GLU A 264 -10.54 5.61 -16.98
N ILE A 265 -10.97 6.22 -15.87
CA ILE A 265 -10.57 5.79 -14.52
C ILE A 265 -11.04 4.35 -14.23
N LEU A 266 -12.28 3.99 -14.60
CA LEU A 266 -12.88 2.70 -14.26
C LEU A 266 -12.43 1.52 -15.14
N PHE A 267 -12.08 1.78 -16.40
CA PHE A 267 -11.77 0.77 -17.42
C PHE A 267 -10.29 0.70 -17.80
N ARG A 268 -9.44 1.39 -17.05
CA ARG A 268 -7.99 1.33 -17.25
C ARG A 268 -7.46 -0.12 -17.15
N GLU A 269 -6.47 -0.44 -17.99
CA GLU A 269 -5.64 -1.62 -17.74
C GLU A 269 -5.01 -1.47 -16.34
N ARG A 270 -5.23 -2.48 -15.48
CA ARG A 270 -4.61 -2.55 -14.15
C ARG A 270 -3.13 -2.88 -14.31
N ARG A 271 -2.36 -1.89 -14.74
CA ARG A 271 -0.93 -1.82 -14.44
C ARG A 271 -0.80 -1.08 -13.12
N PRO A 272 0.05 -1.53 -12.18
CA PRO A 272 0.46 -0.67 -11.08
C PRO A 272 0.87 0.69 -11.68
N ASN A 273 0.30 1.79 -11.17
CA ASN A 273 0.52 3.18 -11.63
C ASN A 273 -0.10 3.63 -12.98
N SER A 274 -1.19 3.03 -13.48
CA SER A 274 -1.70 3.41 -14.81
C SER A 274 -2.39 4.78 -14.97
N LEU A 275 -2.62 5.60 -13.93
CA LEU A 275 -3.15 6.98 -14.09
C LEU A 275 -2.86 7.86 -12.85
N ASP A 276 -2.33 9.08 -13.02
CA ASP A 276 -2.41 10.15 -12.01
C ASP A 276 -3.88 10.62 -11.98
N ILE A 277 -4.71 9.96 -11.17
CA ILE A 277 -6.13 10.31 -11.02
C ILE A 277 -6.21 11.66 -10.29
N ASP A 278 -6.71 12.69 -10.97
CA ASP A 278 -6.99 13.99 -10.36
C ASP A 278 -8.24 13.85 -9.48
N ILE A 279 -8.03 13.49 -8.22
CA ILE A 279 -9.10 13.31 -7.22
C ILE A 279 -9.90 14.60 -7.04
N ASP A 280 -9.31 15.78 -7.22
CA ASP A 280 -10.03 17.05 -7.15
C ASP A 280 -10.91 17.32 -8.37
N LYS A 281 -10.49 16.89 -9.57
CA LYS A 281 -11.37 16.83 -10.74
C LYS A 281 -12.50 15.82 -10.53
N VAL A 282 -12.22 14.63 -10.00
CA VAL A 282 -13.28 13.65 -9.67
C VAL A 282 -14.26 14.26 -8.67
N ARG A 283 -13.79 14.86 -7.58
CA ARG A 283 -14.63 15.57 -6.60
C ARG A 283 -15.48 16.66 -7.24
N ARG A 284 -14.91 17.49 -8.11
CA ARG A 284 -15.67 18.52 -8.84
C ARG A 284 -16.78 17.90 -9.68
N ILE A 285 -16.47 16.85 -10.44
CA ILE A 285 -17.47 16.13 -11.22
C ILE A 285 -18.58 15.59 -10.32
N MET A 286 -18.25 14.99 -9.17
CA MET A 286 -19.24 14.45 -8.22
C MET A 286 -20.11 15.53 -7.55
N VAL A 287 -19.59 16.75 -7.40
CA VAL A 287 -20.36 17.90 -6.93
C VAL A 287 -21.28 18.41 -8.04
N GLU A 288 -20.74 18.64 -9.24
CA GLU A 288 -21.48 19.22 -10.38
C GLU A 288 -22.56 18.27 -10.92
N SER A 289 -22.34 16.96 -10.86
CA SER A 289 -23.34 15.94 -11.20
C SER A 289 -24.44 15.78 -10.15
N GLY A 290 -24.28 16.39 -8.96
CA GLY A 290 -25.16 16.18 -7.82
C GLY A 290 -25.02 14.81 -7.13
N SER A 291 -24.01 14.00 -7.49
CA SER A 291 -23.79 12.66 -6.95
C SER A 291 -23.58 12.64 -5.44
N ILE A 292 -22.82 13.59 -4.89
CA ILE A 292 -22.59 13.68 -3.44
C ILE A 292 -23.91 13.92 -2.70
N ASP A 293 -24.71 14.88 -3.18
CA ASP A 293 -25.97 15.22 -2.52
C ASP A 293 -27.01 14.11 -2.69
N TYR A 294 -26.98 13.37 -3.80
CA TYR A 294 -27.78 12.14 -3.97
C TYR A 294 -27.42 11.09 -2.92
N ALA A 295 -26.13 10.74 -2.80
CA ALA A 295 -25.67 9.75 -1.83
C ALA A 295 -25.99 10.16 -0.38
N VAL A 296 -25.84 11.45 -0.04
CA VAL A 296 -26.23 11.98 1.28
C VAL A 296 -27.72 11.79 1.54
N ARG A 297 -28.60 12.16 0.58
CA ARG A 297 -30.06 11.98 0.73
C ARG A 297 -30.43 10.51 0.91
N LEU A 298 -29.85 9.62 0.11
CA LEU A 298 -30.13 8.19 0.19
C LEU A 298 -29.67 7.60 1.55
N SER A 299 -28.48 7.99 2.03
CA SER A 299 -28.01 7.62 3.37
C SER A 299 -28.97 8.10 4.48
N GLU A 300 -29.50 9.33 4.37
CA GLU A 300 -30.48 9.87 5.32
C GLU A 300 -31.83 9.15 5.27
N GLU A 301 -32.25 8.65 4.11
CA GLU A 301 -33.44 7.79 3.96
C GLU A 301 -33.27 6.48 4.70
N PHE A 302 -32.14 5.80 4.54
CA PHE A 302 -31.84 4.58 5.28
C PHE A 302 -31.71 4.81 6.79
N ILE A 303 -31.12 5.93 7.24
CA ILE A 303 -31.08 6.29 8.66
C ILE A 303 -32.50 6.50 9.21
N ARG A 304 -33.38 7.20 8.47
CA ARG A 304 -34.79 7.38 8.87
C ARG A 304 -35.51 6.04 8.95
N ALA A 305 -35.31 5.16 7.97
CA ALA A 305 -35.89 3.82 7.98
C ALA A 305 -35.41 3.01 9.20
N ALA A 306 -34.11 3.05 9.51
CA ALA A 306 -33.56 2.40 10.71
C ALA A 306 -34.23 2.92 11.99
N ARG A 307 -34.38 4.25 12.13
CA ARG A 307 -35.04 4.86 13.30
C ARG A 307 -36.49 4.41 13.46
N SER A 308 -37.23 4.34 12.34
CA SER A 308 -38.62 3.87 12.36
C SER A 308 -38.74 2.43 12.83
N CYS A 309 -37.77 1.56 12.53
CA CYS A 309 -37.78 0.17 12.98
C CYS A 309 -37.73 0.04 14.51
N ILE A 310 -36.96 0.89 15.20
CA ILE A 310 -36.81 0.81 16.67
C ILE A 310 -37.78 1.73 17.44
N ALA A 311 -38.62 2.50 16.75
CA ALA A 311 -39.52 3.46 17.39
C ALA A 311 -40.52 2.79 18.36
N GLY A 312 -40.98 1.59 18.04
CA GLY A 312 -41.95 0.84 18.85
C GLY A 312 -41.35 -0.20 19.81
N ILE A 313 -40.03 -0.24 19.98
CA ILE A 313 -39.35 -1.26 20.82
C ILE A 313 -39.00 -0.65 22.18
N GLY A 314 -39.30 -1.37 23.27
CA GLY A 314 -39.02 -0.94 24.64
C GLY A 314 -39.83 0.29 25.07
N SER A 315 -39.62 0.74 26.31
CA SER A 315 -40.19 2.01 26.80
C SER A 315 -39.46 3.22 26.19
N GLU A 316 -40.13 4.38 26.12
CA GLU A 316 -39.48 5.63 25.66
C GLU A 316 -38.32 6.08 26.57
N ASP A 317 -38.36 5.70 27.85
CA ASP A 317 -37.31 5.95 28.83
C ASP A 317 -36.18 4.90 28.78
N SER A 318 -36.22 3.95 27.84
CA SER A 318 -35.18 2.94 27.68
C SER A 318 -33.86 3.56 27.22
N GLU A 319 -32.85 3.49 28.09
CA GLU A 319 -31.50 3.97 27.79
C GLU A 319 -30.89 3.24 26.57
N ALA A 320 -31.15 1.94 26.44
CA ALA A 320 -30.70 1.14 25.30
C ALA A 320 -31.34 1.62 23.97
N LYS A 321 -32.65 1.92 23.97
CA LYS A 321 -33.35 2.48 22.80
C LYS A 321 -32.73 3.81 22.39
N GLN A 322 -32.51 4.70 23.34
CA GLN A 322 -31.92 6.01 23.08
C GLN A 322 -30.46 5.90 22.58
N LYS A 323 -29.68 4.93 23.05
CA LYS A 323 -28.32 4.65 22.55
C LYS A 323 -28.33 4.10 21.12
N LEU A 324 -29.27 3.22 20.78
CA LEU A 324 -29.47 2.75 19.41
C LEU A 324 -29.88 3.90 18.47
N GLN A 325 -30.79 4.77 18.90
CA GLN A 325 -31.12 6.00 18.16
C GLN A 325 -29.90 6.90 17.97
N PHE A 326 -29.08 7.08 19.01
CA PHE A 326 -27.84 7.86 18.91
C PHE A 326 -26.85 7.26 17.92
N ILE A 327 -26.72 5.94 17.82
CA ILE A 327 -25.83 5.30 16.84
C ILE A 327 -26.26 5.63 15.39
N ALA A 328 -27.57 5.65 15.14
CA ALA A 328 -28.11 6.06 13.84
C ALA A 328 -27.79 7.55 13.55
N ASP A 329 -27.94 8.43 14.53
CA ASP A 329 -27.68 9.87 14.38
C ASP A 329 -26.17 10.20 14.31
N TYR A 330 -25.33 9.50 15.08
CA TYR A 330 -23.87 9.64 15.08
C TYR A 330 -23.27 9.38 13.69
N SER A 331 -23.86 8.42 12.97
CA SER A 331 -23.50 8.12 11.58
C SER A 331 -23.74 9.35 10.68
N GLN A 332 -24.85 10.08 10.86
CA GLN A 332 -25.14 11.32 10.14
C GLN A 332 -24.20 12.49 10.53
N GLU A 333 -23.85 12.63 11.81
CA GLU A 333 -22.95 13.70 12.28
C GLU A 333 -21.52 13.58 11.71
N LEU A 334 -21.06 12.36 11.43
CA LEU A 334 -19.73 12.12 10.88
C LEU A 334 -19.54 12.76 9.50
N ILE A 335 -20.56 12.69 8.63
CA ILE A 335 -20.56 13.39 7.34
C ILE A 335 -20.40 14.89 7.57
N LYS A 336 -21.21 15.48 8.46
CA LYS A 336 -21.21 16.92 8.72
C LYS A 336 -19.89 17.44 9.29
N LYS A 337 -19.23 16.66 10.16
CA LYS A 337 -17.94 17.05 10.79
C LYS A 337 -16.73 16.84 9.88
N LYS A 338 -16.79 15.87 8.97
CA LYS A 338 -15.65 15.49 8.10
C LYS A 338 -15.75 16.04 6.67
N ARG A 339 -16.94 16.46 6.22
CA ARG A 339 -17.14 17.13 4.93
C ARG A 339 -16.53 18.52 4.99
N LYS A 340 -15.57 18.81 4.11
CA LYS A 340 -15.14 20.18 3.84
C LYS A 340 -16.33 20.92 3.20
N PRO A 341 -16.73 22.12 3.69
CA PRO A 341 -17.72 22.92 2.98
C PRO A 341 -17.13 23.31 1.62
N LEU A 342 -17.65 22.70 0.55
CA LEU A 342 -17.30 23.03 -0.81
C LEU A 342 -18.01 24.33 -1.19
N SER A 343 -17.44 25.47 -0.77
CA SER A 343 -17.86 26.78 -1.27
C SER A 343 -17.27 27.01 -2.66
N LEU A 344 -18.12 27.37 -3.61
CA LEU A 344 -17.81 27.75 -5.00
C LEU A 344 -16.95 29.03 -5.17
N SER A 345 -16.21 29.46 -4.14
CA SER A 345 -15.42 30.70 -4.17
C SER A 345 -13.95 30.41 -3.88
N TYR A 346 -13.24 29.94 -4.90
CA TYR A 346 -11.79 30.06 -4.94
C TYR A 346 -11.47 31.47 -5.45
N GLN A 347 -11.50 32.47 -4.56
CA GLN A 347 -10.99 33.80 -4.84
C GLN A 347 -9.55 33.90 -4.35
N SER A 348 -8.67 34.18 -5.31
CA SER A 348 -7.26 34.54 -5.11
C SER A 348 -7.08 35.55 -3.98
N SER A 349 -6.19 35.25 -3.05
CA SER A 349 -5.40 36.27 -2.37
C SER A 349 -3.93 36.00 -2.64
N CYS A 350 -3.40 36.69 -3.66
CA CYS A 350 -1.98 36.88 -3.85
C CYS A 350 -1.47 37.82 -2.77
N THR A 351 -0.51 37.34 -1.98
CA THR A 351 0.59 38.15 -1.44
C THR A 351 1.87 37.37 -1.70
N GLU A 352 2.81 38.03 -2.39
CA GLU A 352 4.11 37.56 -2.89
C GLU A 352 4.93 36.84 -1.79
N VAL A 353 5.58 35.69 -2.02
CA VAL A 353 6.58 35.35 -3.04
C VAL A 353 6.33 33.91 -3.54
N LYS A 354 6.36 33.68 -4.86
CA LYS A 354 6.21 32.35 -5.48
C LYS A 354 7.29 31.38 -4.97
N LYS A 355 6.90 30.39 -4.17
CA LYS A 355 7.51 29.05 -4.20
C LYS A 355 6.62 28.16 -5.07
N MET A 356 7.25 27.38 -5.94
CA MET A 356 6.57 26.47 -6.84
C MET A 356 6.44 25.14 -6.11
N ASP A 357 5.29 24.93 -5.48
CA ASP A 357 5.02 23.71 -4.70
C ASP A 357 4.48 22.61 -5.63
N PHE A 358 5.04 21.39 -5.53
CA PHE A 358 4.52 20.18 -6.17
C PHE A 358 3.85 19.34 -5.08
N GLU A 359 2.53 19.16 -5.13
CA GLU A 359 1.76 18.47 -4.07
C GLU A 359 1.94 19.09 -2.67
N GLY A 360 2.20 20.40 -2.58
CA GLY A 360 2.46 21.09 -1.30
C GLY A 360 3.88 20.89 -0.72
N VAL A 361 4.79 20.26 -1.49
CA VAL A 361 6.20 20.09 -1.15
C VAL A 361 7.06 21.06 -1.98
N ASP A 362 8.03 21.72 -1.33
CA ASP A 362 8.98 22.64 -1.99
C ASP A 362 9.95 21.84 -2.88
N ILE A 363 9.90 22.03 -4.20
CA ILE A 363 10.87 21.45 -5.13
C ILE A 363 11.96 22.50 -5.40
N GLU A 364 13.16 22.26 -4.88
CA GLU A 364 14.26 23.20 -5.01
C GLU A 364 14.65 23.41 -6.47
N ASP A 365 14.92 24.68 -6.83
CA ASP A 365 15.45 25.05 -8.13
C ASP A 365 16.95 24.72 -8.22
N THR A 366 17.24 23.44 -8.30
CA THR A 366 18.58 22.86 -8.38
C THR A 366 18.58 21.71 -9.38
N PHE A 367 19.72 21.05 -9.53
CA PHE A 367 19.88 19.88 -10.38
C PHE A 367 20.69 18.79 -9.67
N ALA A 368 20.47 17.55 -10.10
CA ALA A 368 21.35 16.43 -9.78
C ALA A 368 22.47 16.35 -10.81
N GLU A 369 23.71 16.20 -10.35
CA GLU A 369 24.88 16.09 -11.24
C GLU A 369 25.35 14.64 -11.34
N ALA A 370 25.28 14.07 -12.55
CA ALA A 370 25.54 12.66 -12.81
C ALA A 370 26.67 12.44 -13.84
N PHE A 371 27.14 11.20 -13.91
CA PHE A 371 28.41 10.83 -14.54
C PHE A 371 28.23 9.72 -15.58
N PRO A 372 29.05 9.70 -16.65
CA PRO A 372 29.09 8.56 -17.54
C PRO A 372 29.65 7.33 -16.81
N ILE A 373 29.01 6.18 -16.99
CA ILE A 373 29.45 4.90 -16.43
C ILE A 373 29.34 3.79 -17.50
N LYS A 374 30.06 2.68 -17.35
CA LYS A 374 29.89 1.52 -18.22
C LYS A 374 28.89 0.58 -17.59
N VAL A 375 27.85 0.21 -18.34
CA VAL A 375 26.73 -0.59 -17.86
C VAL A 375 26.54 -1.84 -18.72
N ALA A 376 26.28 -2.97 -18.07
CA ALA A 376 25.78 -4.21 -18.67
C ALA A 376 24.42 -4.55 -18.07
N ARG A 377 23.55 -5.20 -18.86
CA ARG A 377 22.20 -5.63 -18.44
C ARG A 377 22.10 -7.15 -18.57
N VAL A 378 21.80 -7.82 -17.46
CA VAL A 378 21.81 -9.28 -17.33
C VAL A 378 20.41 -9.75 -16.92
N LEU A 379 19.90 -10.78 -17.58
CA LEU A 379 18.67 -11.48 -17.17
C LEU A 379 19.05 -12.79 -16.49
N ILE A 380 18.59 -12.99 -15.26
CA ILE A 380 18.67 -14.28 -14.56
C ILE A 380 17.28 -14.91 -14.55
N THR A 381 17.15 -16.13 -15.04
CA THR A 381 15.91 -16.92 -14.95
C THR A 381 16.09 -18.09 -14.00
N ALA A 382 15.01 -18.58 -13.40
CA ALA A 382 15.04 -19.73 -12.48
C ALA A 382 13.73 -20.50 -12.50
N VAL A 383 13.63 -21.60 -11.73
CA VAL A 383 12.40 -22.41 -11.65
C VAL A 383 11.17 -21.63 -11.16
N ASN A 384 11.38 -20.58 -10.37
CA ASN A 384 10.36 -19.64 -9.93
C ASN A 384 11.00 -18.28 -9.58
N GLU A 385 10.17 -17.25 -9.47
CA GLU A 385 10.60 -15.88 -9.17
C GLU A 385 11.45 -15.79 -7.90
N ARG A 386 11.11 -16.55 -6.86
CA ARG A 386 11.88 -16.59 -5.61
C ARG A 386 13.35 -16.92 -5.87
N TRP A 387 13.65 -18.00 -6.62
CA TRP A 387 15.04 -18.39 -6.88
C TRP A 387 15.78 -17.42 -7.81
N ALA A 388 15.09 -16.83 -8.79
CA ALA A 388 15.67 -15.78 -9.63
C ALA A 388 16.03 -14.54 -8.80
N MET A 389 15.15 -14.17 -7.88
CA MET A 389 15.33 -13.05 -6.95
C MET A 389 16.46 -13.30 -5.94
N GLU A 390 16.62 -14.51 -5.39
CA GLU A 390 17.75 -14.83 -4.50
C GLU A 390 19.09 -14.73 -5.24
N ALA A 391 19.20 -15.27 -6.46
CA ALA A 391 20.39 -15.10 -7.29
C ALA A 391 20.67 -13.62 -7.59
N ALA A 392 19.62 -12.85 -7.89
CA ALA A 392 19.75 -11.43 -8.18
C ALA A 392 20.21 -10.60 -6.98
N LYS A 393 19.67 -10.88 -5.79
CA LYS A 393 20.10 -10.22 -4.53
C LYS A 393 21.56 -10.52 -4.21
N GLU A 394 21.98 -11.78 -4.32
CA GLU A 394 23.37 -12.17 -4.08
C GLU A 394 24.30 -11.48 -5.10
N MET A 395 23.92 -11.49 -6.38
CA MET A 395 24.66 -10.82 -7.45
C MET A 395 24.74 -9.30 -7.28
N ALA A 396 23.69 -8.67 -6.74
CA ALA A 396 23.67 -7.23 -6.45
C ALA A 396 24.39 -6.86 -5.13
N GLY A 397 24.61 -7.84 -4.25
CA GLY A 397 25.28 -7.67 -2.97
C GLY A 397 26.66 -7.03 -3.10
N PHE A 398 27.06 -6.26 -2.07
CA PHE A 398 28.32 -5.50 -2.05
C PHE A 398 28.54 -4.69 -3.34
N GLY A 399 27.49 -3.96 -3.76
CA GLY A 399 27.41 -3.25 -5.03
C GLY A 399 26.86 -1.83 -4.90
N THR A 400 27.11 -1.11 -3.80
CA THR A 400 26.43 0.17 -3.54
C THR A 400 27.08 1.38 -4.18
N SER A 401 28.40 1.48 -4.16
CA SER A 401 29.13 2.62 -4.76
C SER A 401 30.51 2.21 -5.25
N VAL A 402 30.85 2.57 -6.48
CA VAL A 402 32.18 2.28 -7.08
C VAL A 402 33.34 3.01 -6.39
N ILE A 403 33.07 3.87 -5.41
CA ILE A 403 34.11 4.52 -4.58
C ILE A 403 34.86 3.47 -3.75
N MET A 404 34.17 2.46 -3.21
CA MET A 404 34.76 1.39 -2.38
C MET A 404 34.15 0.00 -2.59
N CYS A 405 33.06 -0.14 -3.34
CA CYS A 405 32.57 -1.43 -3.81
C CYS A 405 33.20 -1.77 -5.18
N PRO A 406 33.30 -3.06 -5.53
CA PRO A 406 33.85 -3.48 -6.83
C PRO A 406 33.03 -3.02 -8.05
N ALA A 407 31.73 -2.77 -7.85
CA ALA A 407 30.79 -2.29 -8.86
C ALA A 407 29.62 -1.56 -8.18
N GLU A 408 28.80 -0.89 -8.98
CA GLU A 408 27.44 -0.49 -8.62
C GLU A 408 26.46 -1.47 -9.28
N VAL A 409 25.65 -2.17 -8.49
CA VAL A 409 24.78 -3.24 -8.99
C VAL A 409 23.42 -3.13 -8.35
N GLY A 410 22.38 -3.36 -9.13
CA GLY A 410 21.01 -3.30 -8.65
C GLY A 410 20.05 -4.10 -9.51
N ILE A 411 18.92 -4.45 -8.89
CA ILE A 411 17.81 -5.09 -9.58
C ILE A 411 17.06 -4.00 -10.32
N ASP A 412 16.87 -4.22 -11.61
CA ASP A 412 16.18 -3.32 -12.53
C ASP A 412 14.68 -3.66 -12.54
N ARG A 413 14.30 -4.87 -12.97
CA ARG A 413 12.90 -5.31 -12.90
C ARG A 413 12.72 -6.83 -12.84
N ILE A 414 11.53 -7.27 -12.46
CA ILE A 414 11.06 -8.64 -12.67
C ILE A 414 10.67 -8.79 -14.15
N VAL A 415 10.94 -9.96 -14.73
CA VAL A 415 10.69 -10.30 -16.13
C VAL A 415 9.78 -11.52 -16.19
N LEU A 416 8.66 -11.40 -16.91
CA LEU A 416 7.65 -12.45 -16.99
C LEU A 416 8.12 -13.61 -17.88
N PRO A 417 7.67 -14.85 -17.64
CA PRO A 417 8.08 -16.03 -18.42
C PRO A 417 7.93 -15.86 -19.95
N GLU A 418 6.89 -15.17 -20.41
CA GLU A 418 6.63 -14.89 -21.81
C GLU A 418 7.65 -13.93 -22.47
N GLU A 419 8.40 -13.16 -21.67
CA GLU A 419 9.45 -12.27 -22.13
C GLU A 419 10.84 -12.92 -22.11
N THR A 420 11.00 -14.09 -21.48
CA THR A 420 12.31 -14.73 -21.31
C THR A 420 12.62 -15.77 -22.39
N PRO A 421 13.90 -15.96 -22.75
CA PRO A 421 14.27 -16.89 -23.81
C PRO A 421 13.92 -18.35 -23.53
N ASP A 422 13.82 -18.73 -22.26
CA ASP A 422 13.59 -20.12 -21.81
C ASP A 422 12.18 -20.35 -21.23
N GLY A 423 11.29 -19.36 -21.29
CA GLY A 423 9.92 -19.48 -20.80
C GLY A 423 9.80 -19.57 -19.27
N ARG A 424 10.82 -19.12 -18.53
CA ARG A 424 10.85 -19.15 -17.06
C ARG A 424 10.85 -17.74 -16.46
N PRO A 425 10.31 -17.55 -15.25
CA PRO A 425 10.34 -16.23 -14.60
C PRO A 425 11.79 -15.78 -14.35
N GLY A 426 12.04 -14.49 -14.49
CA GLY A 426 13.37 -13.93 -14.35
C GLY A 426 13.45 -12.56 -13.71
N VAL A 427 14.68 -12.10 -13.49
CA VAL A 427 15.03 -10.80 -12.92
C VAL A 427 16.13 -10.17 -13.77
N SER A 428 15.89 -8.93 -14.20
CA SER A 428 16.87 -8.10 -14.90
C SER A 428 17.71 -7.30 -13.89
N ILE A 429 19.01 -7.22 -14.14
CA ILE A 429 20.01 -6.61 -13.27
C ILE A 429 20.90 -5.69 -14.10
N LEU A 430 21.24 -4.52 -13.55
CA LEU A 430 22.29 -3.66 -14.09
C LEU A 430 23.56 -3.77 -13.27
N ILE A 431 24.70 -3.87 -13.97
CA ILE A 431 26.05 -3.81 -13.39
C ILE A 431 26.76 -2.60 -13.99
N CYS A 432 27.25 -1.72 -13.13
CA CYS A 432 27.88 -0.47 -13.49
C CYS A 432 29.31 -0.39 -12.94
N THR A 433 30.27 0.02 -13.78
CA THR A 433 31.67 0.29 -13.37
C THR A 433 32.25 1.45 -14.16
N PHE A 434 33.35 2.06 -13.69
CA PHE A 434 34.00 3.16 -14.41
C PHE A 434 34.55 2.78 -15.80
N GLY A 435 34.85 1.51 -16.06
CA GLY A 435 35.50 1.10 -17.30
C GLY A 435 35.20 -0.34 -17.70
N TYR A 436 35.22 -0.61 -19.00
CA TYR A 436 34.85 -1.91 -19.56
C TYR A 436 35.70 -3.07 -19.05
N LYS A 437 36.97 -2.84 -18.67
CA LYS A 437 37.81 -3.89 -18.07
C LYS A 437 37.25 -4.33 -16.71
N ALA A 438 36.93 -3.38 -15.84
CA ALA A 438 36.32 -3.69 -14.56
C ALA A 438 34.93 -4.32 -14.74
N LEU A 439 34.15 -3.87 -15.74
CA LEU A 439 32.85 -4.45 -16.06
C LEU A 439 32.96 -5.92 -16.47
N ASP A 440 33.92 -6.27 -17.32
CA ASP A 440 34.20 -7.66 -17.73
C ASP A 440 34.57 -8.54 -16.52
N GLU A 441 35.46 -8.05 -15.66
CA GLU A 441 35.85 -8.73 -14.42
C GLU A 441 34.66 -8.94 -13.47
N GLN A 442 33.78 -7.94 -13.35
CA GLN A 442 32.60 -7.99 -12.48
C GLN A 442 31.48 -8.88 -13.04
N LEU A 443 31.25 -8.88 -14.35
CA LEU A 443 30.35 -9.83 -15.00
C LEU A 443 30.82 -11.27 -14.72
N LEU A 444 32.10 -11.56 -14.95
CA LEU A 444 32.67 -12.89 -14.74
C LEU A 444 32.58 -13.34 -13.28
N ALA A 445 33.01 -12.48 -12.35
CA ALA A 445 33.03 -12.82 -10.93
C ALA A 445 31.62 -13.00 -10.35
N ARG A 446 30.70 -12.06 -10.63
CA ARG A 446 29.35 -12.09 -10.05
C ARG A 446 28.49 -13.19 -10.65
N ILE A 447 28.52 -13.38 -11.97
CA ILE A 447 27.78 -14.49 -12.59
C ILE A 447 28.37 -15.83 -12.11
N GLY A 448 29.70 -15.98 -12.13
CA GLY A 448 30.35 -17.23 -11.75
C GLY A 448 30.23 -17.61 -10.28
N GLN A 449 30.15 -16.65 -9.35
CA GLN A 449 30.15 -16.93 -7.91
C GLN A 449 28.79 -16.73 -7.23
N CYS A 450 27.88 -15.96 -7.82
CA CYS A 450 26.55 -15.68 -7.23
C CYS A 450 25.41 -16.37 -8.00
N VAL A 451 25.56 -16.58 -9.31
CA VAL A 451 24.46 -17.06 -10.17
C VAL A 451 24.65 -18.51 -10.58
N LEU A 452 25.84 -18.88 -11.11
CA LEU A 452 26.19 -20.27 -11.46
C LEU A 452 26.04 -21.21 -10.26
N THR A 453 26.33 -20.71 -9.06
CA THR A 453 26.25 -21.44 -7.80
C THR A 453 24.82 -21.49 -7.23
N CYS A 454 23.89 -20.70 -7.76
CA CYS A 454 22.51 -20.64 -7.29
C CYS A 454 21.64 -21.72 -7.97
N PRO A 455 20.76 -22.44 -7.24
CA PRO A 455 19.95 -23.50 -7.83
C PRO A 455 19.08 -23.04 -8.99
N THR A 456 19.00 -23.88 -10.03
CA THR A 456 18.09 -23.76 -11.17
C THR A 456 18.32 -22.57 -12.10
N THR A 457 19.36 -21.76 -11.90
CA THR A 457 19.53 -20.53 -12.65
C THR A 457 19.95 -20.77 -14.12
N ALA A 458 19.50 -19.88 -15.00
CA ALA A 458 20.17 -19.62 -16.28
C ALA A 458 20.36 -18.11 -16.45
N VAL A 459 21.29 -17.72 -17.33
CA VAL A 459 21.68 -16.31 -17.49
C VAL A 459 21.72 -15.92 -18.96
N PHE A 460 21.05 -14.83 -19.30
CA PHE A 460 20.92 -14.31 -20.66
C PHE A 460 21.32 -12.85 -20.74
N ASN A 461 21.75 -12.43 -21.93
CA ASN A 461 22.00 -11.03 -22.24
C ASN A 461 20.67 -10.28 -22.33
N ALA A 462 20.52 -9.22 -21.53
CA ALA A 462 19.31 -8.39 -21.54
C ALA A 462 19.53 -7.04 -22.23
N MET A 463 20.66 -6.85 -22.91
CA MET A 463 20.90 -5.70 -23.77
C MET A 463 20.54 -6.03 -25.22
N THR A 464 19.78 -5.15 -25.88
CA THR A 464 19.44 -5.35 -27.29
C THR A 464 20.66 -5.17 -28.20
N ALA A 465 20.59 -5.72 -29.42
CA ALA A 465 21.65 -5.54 -30.41
C ALA A 465 21.87 -4.06 -30.77
N GLU A 466 20.79 -3.27 -30.81
CA GLU A 466 20.84 -1.83 -31.13
C GLU A 466 21.50 -1.01 -30.02
N GLU A 467 21.37 -1.43 -28.77
CA GLU A 467 21.99 -0.77 -27.61
C GLU A 467 23.44 -1.16 -27.40
N THR A 468 23.82 -2.36 -27.82
CA THR A 468 25.15 -2.92 -27.54
C THR A 468 26.23 -2.14 -28.27
N ARG A 469 27.26 -1.70 -27.52
CA ARG A 469 28.46 -1.02 -28.06
C ARG A 469 29.75 -1.77 -27.77
N LYS A 470 29.70 -2.67 -26.79
CA LYS A 470 30.78 -3.57 -26.40
C LYS A 470 30.16 -4.91 -26.03
N GLU A 471 30.78 -6.00 -26.45
CA GLU A 471 30.40 -7.35 -26.02
C GLU A 471 31.50 -7.99 -25.18
N PHE A 472 31.08 -8.78 -24.21
CA PHE A 472 31.93 -9.60 -23.36
C PHE A 472 31.56 -11.06 -23.53
N ASN A 473 32.53 -11.91 -23.80
CA ASN A 473 32.36 -13.35 -23.96
C ASN A 473 32.31 -14.07 -22.61
N THR A 474 31.50 -13.56 -21.67
CA THR A 474 31.42 -14.07 -20.29
C THR A 474 30.93 -15.51 -20.24
N GLY A 475 29.93 -15.89 -21.04
CA GLY A 475 29.47 -17.27 -21.15
C GLY A 475 30.55 -18.20 -21.69
N PHE A 476 31.27 -17.76 -22.73
CA PHE A 476 32.43 -18.48 -23.25
C PHE A 476 33.53 -18.68 -22.21
N LYS A 477 33.81 -17.70 -21.35
CA LYS A 477 34.81 -17.85 -20.27
C LYS A 477 34.33 -18.79 -19.17
N LEU A 478 33.05 -18.70 -18.78
CA LEU A 478 32.49 -19.51 -17.71
C LEU A 478 32.30 -20.98 -18.10
N LYS A 479 32.08 -21.28 -19.39
CA LYS A 479 31.88 -22.67 -19.85
C LYS A 479 33.02 -23.62 -19.47
N PHE A 480 34.25 -23.10 -19.37
CA PHE A 480 35.42 -23.87 -18.95
C PHE A 480 35.35 -24.38 -17.49
N PHE A 481 34.40 -23.91 -16.67
CA PHE A 481 34.09 -24.57 -15.39
C PHE A 481 33.60 -26.01 -15.57
N GLY A 482 33.06 -26.34 -16.75
CA GLY A 482 32.64 -27.69 -17.12
C GLY A 482 33.80 -28.66 -17.36
N ASP A 483 35.06 -28.21 -17.31
CA ASP A 483 36.27 -29.04 -17.41
C ASP A 483 36.28 -30.00 -18.62
N GLY A 484 35.79 -29.53 -19.77
CA GLY A 484 35.71 -30.30 -21.02
C GLY A 484 34.41 -31.11 -21.19
N PHE A 485 33.50 -31.06 -20.22
CA PHE A 485 32.17 -31.67 -20.29
C PHE A 485 31.06 -30.69 -20.69
N GLU A 486 31.37 -29.40 -20.85
CA GLU A 486 30.43 -28.41 -21.33
C GLU A 486 29.98 -28.71 -22.77
N SER A 487 28.78 -28.26 -23.12
CA SER A 487 28.26 -28.30 -24.48
C SER A 487 27.75 -26.93 -24.93
N GLU A 488 27.54 -26.77 -26.23
CA GLU A 488 26.95 -25.57 -26.82
C GLU A 488 25.55 -25.89 -27.32
N GLY A 489 24.64 -24.93 -27.21
CA GLY A 489 23.25 -25.09 -27.60
C GLY A 489 22.60 -23.78 -28.00
N GLU A 490 21.30 -23.83 -28.20
CA GLU A 490 20.48 -22.67 -28.54
C GLU A 490 19.19 -22.67 -27.72
N ILE A 491 18.85 -21.54 -27.12
CA ILE A 491 17.59 -21.33 -26.40
C ILE A 491 16.99 -19.99 -26.83
N GLY A 492 15.73 -19.99 -27.27
CA GLY A 492 15.05 -18.76 -27.72
C GLY A 492 15.79 -18.02 -28.84
N GLY A 493 16.48 -18.75 -29.73
CA GLY A 493 17.30 -18.17 -30.81
C GLY A 493 18.66 -17.63 -30.36
N ARG A 494 19.09 -17.91 -29.13
CA ARG A 494 20.33 -17.39 -28.53
C ARG A 494 21.33 -18.51 -28.33
N ALA A 495 22.57 -18.28 -28.76
CA ALA A 495 23.67 -19.21 -28.54
C ALA A 495 24.03 -19.26 -27.05
N VAL A 496 23.99 -20.45 -26.46
CA VAL A 496 24.27 -20.69 -25.04
C VAL A 496 25.38 -21.73 -24.85
N ALA A 497 26.06 -21.65 -23.71
CA ALA A 497 26.85 -22.73 -23.15
C ALA A 497 26.03 -23.45 -22.06
N VAL A 498 26.14 -24.77 -22.02
CA VAL A 498 25.51 -25.66 -21.05
C VAL A 498 26.61 -26.31 -20.23
N ILE A 499 26.66 -26.01 -18.94
CA ILE A 499 27.71 -26.43 -18.02
C ILE A 499 27.14 -27.48 -17.06
N PRO A 500 27.66 -28.72 -17.05
CA PRO A 500 27.27 -29.73 -16.07
C PRO A 500 27.67 -29.30 -14.65
N VAL A 501 26.71 -29.34 -13.72
CA VAL A 501 26.89 -29.00 -12.31
C VAL A 501 26.14 -30.01 -11.42
N MET A 502 26.35 -29.96 -10.10
CA MET A 502 25.72 -30.93 -9.18
C MET A 502 24.18 -30.96 -9.25
N SER A 503 23.55 -29.81 -9.51
CA SER A 503 22.09 -29.66 -9.60
C SER A 503 21.51 -30.02 -10.98
N GLY A 504 22.35 -30.42 -11.94
CA GLY A 504 21.97 -30.68 -13.33
C GLY A 504 22.82 -29.85 -14.28
N GLU A 505 22.21 -28.89 -14.96
CA GLU A 505 22.88 -28.05 -15.96
C GLU A 505 22.70 -26.57 -15.61
N PHE A 506 23.78 -25.81 -15.70
CA PHE A 506 23.75 -24.35 -15.68
C PHE A 506 23.86 -23.83 -17.11
N VAL A 507 22.94 -22.94 -17.51
CA VAL A 507 22.88 -22.41 -18.86
C VAL A 507 23.24 -20.93 -18.87
N ILE A 508 24.11 -20.52 -19.80
CA ILE A 508 24.55 -19.14 -19.94
C ILE A 508 24.71 -18.73 -21.41
N GLU A 509 24.15 -17.58 -21.79
CA GLU A 509 24.36 -17.00 -23.11
C GLU A 509 25.84 -16.66 -23.36
N GLN A 510 26.32 -16.89 -24.58
CA GLN A 510 27.75 -16.80 -24.89
C GLN A 510 28.34 -15.41 -24.63
N ASN A 511 27.59 -14.36 -24.98
CA ASN A 511 28.04 -12.98 -24.95
C ASN A 511 27.06 -12.07 -24.21
N PHE A 512 27.59 -11.05 -23.52
CA PHE A 512 26.83 -10.04 -22.81
C PHE A 512 27.15 -8.65 -23.36
N GLY A 513 26.10 -7.92 -23.72
CA GLY A 513 26.19 -6.57 -24.24
C GLY A 513 26.44 -5.54 -23.13
N ALA A 514 27.17 -4.49 -23.49
CA ALA A 514 27.42 -3.34 -22.64
C ALA A 514 27.49 -2.05 -23.46
N LYS A 515 27.20 -0.93 -22.78
CA LYS A 515 27.26 0.42 -23.34
C LYS A 515 27.69 1.44 -22.29
N GLU A 516 27.80 2.69 -22.70
CA GLU A 516 27.87 3.81 -21.76
C GLU A 516 26.45 4.13 -21.27
N GLY A 517 26.28 4.21 -19.96
CA GLY A 517 25.06 4.65 -19.28
C GLY A 517 25.34 5.87 -18.40
N VAL A 518 24.46 6.11 -17.43
CA VAL A 518 24.50 7.26 -16.52
C VAL A 518 24.46 6.77 -15.07
N ALA A 519 25.32 7.30 -14.21
CA ALA A 519 25.33 7.01 -12.78
C ALA A 519 25.28 8.28 -11.94
N GLY A 520 24.62 8.21 -10.78
CA GLY A 520 24.58 9.31 -9.83
C GLY A 520 23.46 10.33 -10.06
N GLY A 521 22.43 10.00 -10.86
CA GLY A 521 21.18 10.75 -10.79
C GLY A 521 20.64 10.63 -9.36
N ASN A 522 20.19 11.71 -8.76
CA ASN A 522 19.83 11.66 -7.34
C ASN A 522 18.81 12.72 -6.96
N PHE A 523 18.13 12.49 -5.84
CA PHE A 523 17.38 13.52 -5.14
C PHE A 523 17.35 13.21 -3.65
N PHE A 524 17.23 14.25 -2.83
CA PHE A 524 17.17 14.18 -1.38
C PHE A 524 15.75 14.46 -0.92
N ILE A 525 15.29 13.66 0.04
CA ILE A 525 14.00 13.78 0.69
C ILE A 525 14.26 14.40 2.06
N LEU A 526 13.81 15.65 2.25
CA LEU A 526 13.89 16.34 3.53
C LEU A 526 12.50 16.30 4.17
N ALA A 527 12.40 15.69 5.34
CA ALA A 527 11.15 15.49 6.05
C ALA A 527 11.24 15.96 7.51
N ASN A 528 10.08 16.15 8.13
CA ASN A 528 9.93 16.55 9.52
C ASN A 528 10.58 15.59 10.52
N ASP A 529 10.62 14.29 10.20
CA ASP A 529 11.26 13.24 10.97
C ASP A 529 11.83 12.11 10.08
N GLN A 530 12.61 11.23 10.70
CA GLN A 530 13.30 10.14 10.01
C GLN A 530 12.33 9.12 9.38
N MET A 531 11.18 8.87 10.00
CA MET A 531 10.23 7.86 9.51
C MET A 531 9.48 8.37 8.29
N ALA A 532 9.07 9.65 8.29
CA ALA A 532 8.48 10.27 7.11
C ALA A 532 9.45 10.27 5.92
N ALA A 533 10.74 10.57 6.16
CA ALA A 533 11.77 10.47 5.12
C ALA A 533 11.92 9.02 4.61
N LEU A 534 11.92 8.02 5.50
CA LEU A 534 12.07 6.62 5.14
C LEU A 534 10.88 6.10 4.33
N THR A 535 9.64 6.37 4.77
CA THR A 535 8.44 5.98 4.02
C THR A 535 8.40 6.63 2.63
N ALA A 536 8.79 7.90 2.52
CA ALA A 536 8.91 8.58 1.23
C ALA A 536 10.00 7.95 0.35
N ALA A 537 11.14 7.55 0.93
CA ALA A 537 12.22 6.87 0.23
C ALA A 537 11.80 5.47 -0.26
N GLU A 538 11.08 4.70 0.55
CA GLU A 538 10.55 3.37 0.18
C GLU A 538 9.51 3.46 -0.94
N ASN A 539 8.63 4.47 -0.90
CA ASN A 539 7.68 4.77 -1.98
C ASN A 539 8.41 5.15 -3.26
N ALA A 540 9.45 5.99 -3.16
CA ALA A 540 10.28 6.36 -4.29
C ALA A 540 10.99 5.17 -4.93
N VAL A 541 11.64 4.32 -4.13
CA VAL A 541 12.34 3.12 -4.64
C VAL A 541 11.36 2.15 -5.30
N SER A 542 10.19 1.97 -4.70
CA SER A 542 9.13 1.12 -5.30
C SER A 542 8.68 1.66 -6.65
N ALA A 543 8.49 2.98 -6.78
CA ALA A 543 8.16 3.59 -8.07
C ALA A 543 9.29 3.49 -9.11
N ILE A 544 10.55 3.62 -8.68
CA ILE A 544 11.72 3.52 -9.55
C ILE A 544 11.89 2.11 -10.12
N ARG A 545 11.54 1.06 -9.36
CA ARG A 545 11.61 -0.35 -9.84
C ARG A 545 10.70 -0.65 -11.02
N GLU A 546 9.70 0.17 -11.27
CA GLU A 546 8.82 0.04 -12.43
C GLU A 546 9.37 0.75 -13.68
N VAL A 547 10.47 1.49 -13.55
CA VAL A 547 11.13 2.21 -14.66
C VAL A 547 12.19 1.33 -15.29
N ASP A 548 11.94 0.87 -16.52
CA ASP A 548 12.84 0.01 -17.27
C ASP A 548 14.21 0.68 -17.48
N GLY A 549 15.28 -0.06 -17.16
CA GLY A 549 16.65 0.36 -17.42
C GLY A 549 17.22 1.30 -16.37
N ALA A 550 16.63 1.36 -15.17
CA ALA A 550 17.15 2.12 -14.03
C ALA A 550 17.29 1.24 -12.78
N ILE A 551 18.26 1.55 -11.91
CA ILE A 551 18.49 0.87 -10.63
C ILE A 551 18.78 1.88 -9.52
N THR A 552 18.49 1.48 -8.28
CA THR A 552 18.93 2.16 -7.06
C THR A 552 19.97 1.29 -6.32
N PRO A 553 21.29 1.51 -6.51
CA PRO A 553 22.32 0.53 -6.11
C PRO A 553 22.55 0.43 -4.59
N PHE A 554 22.08 1.39 -3.80
CA PHE A 554 22.25 1.37 -2.34
C PHE A 554 21.34 0.35 -1.65
N THR A 555 21.63 0.03 -0.39
CA THR A 555 20.86 -0.93 0.39
C THR A 555 19.39 -0.51 0.47
N GLY A 556 18.49 -1.38 0.00
CA GLY A 556 17.06 -1.05 -0.08
C GLY A 556 16.74 0.08 -1.06
N GLY A 557 17.71 0.53 -1.86
CA GLY A 557 17.62 1.67 -2.76
C GLY A 557 17.85 3.04 -2.11
N VAL A 558 18.23 3.09 -0.84
CA VAL A 558 18.24 4.33 -0.04
C VAL A 558 19.62 4.63 0.55
N VAL A 559 20.03 5.89 0.47
CA VAL A 559 21.26 6.42 1.08
C VAL A 559 20.93 7.13 2.39
N ALA A 560 21.40 6.59 3.50
CA ALA A 560 21.24 7.20 4.82
C ALA A 560 22.41 8.09 5.24
N SER A 561 23.58 7.96 4.60
CA SER A 561 24.81 8.64 5.03
C SER A 561 24.96 10.04 4.45
N GLY A 562 24.72 10.21 3.14
CA GLY A 562 25.10 11.39 2.38
C GLY A 562 26.62 11.62 2.37
N SER A 563 27.20 12.07 1.25
CA SER A 563 28.63 12.36 1.23
C SER A 563 29.00 13.60 0.43
N LYS A 564 30.10 14.22 0.82
CA LYS A 564 30.78 15.28 0.06
C LYS A 564 32.19 14.82 -0.34
N PRO A 565 32.75 15.36 -1.44
CA PRO A 565 34.10 15.04 -1.86
C PRO A 565 35.14 15.56 -0.86
N GLY A 566 36.14 14.74 -0.55
CA GLY A 566 37.25 15.09 0.32
C GLY A 566 36.86 15.26 1.80
N SER A 567 37.71 15.98 2.53
CA SER A 567 37.49 16.35 3.93
C SER A 567 38.20 17.67 4.24
N GLN A 568 37.55 18.54 5.02
CA GLN A 568 38.17 19.76 5.53
C GLN A 568 39.25 19.46 6.59
N LYS A 569 39.13 18.33 7.31
CA LYS A 569 40.02 17.96 8.43
C LYS A 569 40.99 16.83 8.08
N TYR A 570 40.52 15.82 7.35
CA TYR A 570 41.28 14.58 7.11
C TYR A 570 41.68 14.47 5.63
N LYS A 571 42.81 15.07 5.24
CA LYS A 571 43.25 15.17 3.83
C LYS A 571 43.39 13.82 3.09
N PHE A 572 43.52 12.70 3.80
CA PHE A 572 43.61 11.37 3.22
C PHE A 572 42.25 10.77 2.83
N MET A 573 41.13 11.38 3.28
CA MET A 573 39.79 10.89 2.98
C MET A 573 39.33 11.35 1.60
N LYS A 574 38.87 10.41 0.77
CA LYS A 574 38.31 10.69 -0.56
C LYS A 574 36.88 11.24 -0.51
N ALA A 575 36.10 10.83 0.49
CA ALA A 575 34.76 11.32 0.76
C ALA A 575 34.52 11.36 2.27
N THR A 576 33.72 12.31 2.74
CA THR A 576 33.26 12.38 4.13
C THR A 576 31.78 12.75 4.17
N VAL A 577 31.16 12.66 5.35
CA VAL A 577 29.76 13.07 5.56
C VAL A 577 29.51 14.48 4.99
N ASN A 578 28.33 14.70 4.41
CA ASN A 578 27.88 16.03 4.05
C ASN A 578 27.25 16.71 5.27
N GLU A 579 28.06 17.43 6.05
CA GLU A 579 27.64 18.07 7.31
C GLU A 579 26.45 19.01 7.13
N LYS A 580 26.35 19.68 5.98
CA LYS A 580 25.29 20.65 5.68
C LYS A 580 23.89 20.04 5.73
N TYR A 581 23.78 18.74 5.44
CA TYR A 581 22.55 17.95 5.42
C TYR A 581 22.43 17.01 6.63
N CYS A 582 23.20 17.21 7.70
CA CYS A 582 23.11 16.39 8.93
C CYS A 582 22.14 17.01 9.96
N PRO A 583 20.97 16.40 10.24
CA PRO A 583 20.01 16.98 11.18
C PRO A 583 20.57 17.22 12.59
N THR A 584 21.45 16.33 13.05
CA THR A 584 22.08 16.40 14.38
C THR A 584 23.15 17.50 14.50
N LEU A 585 23.59 18.06 13.36
CA LEU A 585 24.56 19.14 13.29
C LEU A 585 23.92 20.49 12.91
N LYS A 586 22.63 20.52 12.55
CA LYS A 586 21.91 21.72 12.10
C LYS A 586 22.13 22.95 12.99
N ALA A 587 22.11 22.78 14.32
CA ALA A 587 22.33 23.87 15.28
C ALA A 587 23.81 24.17 15.61
N LYS A 588 24.75 23.38 15.08
CA LYS A 588 26.20 23.45 15.38
C LYS A 588 27.04 23.98 14.21
N ILE A 589 26.48 24.03 13.00
CA ILE A 589 27.14 24.53 11.80
C ILE A 589 26.40 25.80 11.35
N GLU A 590 27.14 26.86 11.05
CA GLU A 590 26.55 28.17 10.69
C GLU A 590 25.88 28.15 9.30
N ASP A 591 26.27 27.23 8.42
CA ASP A 591 25.88 27.16 7.01
C ASP A 591 25.16 25.84 6.64
N SER A 592 24.29 25.35 7.53
CA SER A 592 23.42 24.20 7.25
C SER A 592 22.44 24.50 6.12
N ASP A 593 22.24 23.51 5.24
CA ASP A 593 21.25 23.59 4.15
C ASP A 593 19.86 23.05 4.59
N LEU A 594 19.70 22.67 5.88
CA LEU A 594 18.46 22.11 6.41
C LEU A 594 17.53 23.18 6.98
N PRO A 595 16.25 23.21 6.56
CA PRO A 595 15.20 23.99 7.22
C PRO A 595 15.03 23.66 8.71
N GLU A 596 14.47 24.59 9.49
CA GLU A 596 14.27 24.42 10.94
C GLU A 596 13.39 23.22 11.29
N ASP A 597 12.37 22.94 10.49
CA ASP A 597 11.39 21.88 10.69
C ASP A 597 11.84 20.50 10.16
N VAL A 598 12.98 20.41 9.47
CA VAL A 598 13.51 19.16 8.91
C VAL A 598 14.37 18.41 9.94
N ASN A 599 14.01 17.15 10.23
CA ASN A 599 14.79 16.25 11.09
C ASN A 599 15.03 14.84 10.48
N GLY A 600 14.51 14.57 9.29
CA GLY A 600 14.83 13.37 8.51
C GLY A 600 15.37 13.75 7.13
N VAL A 601 16.49 13.14 6.74
CA VAL A 601 17.10 13.34 5.41
C VAL A 601 17.54 12.00 4.87
N LEU A 602 17.07 11.64 3.68
CA LEU A 602 17.53 10.46 2.95
C LEU A 602 17.76 10.85 1.49
N GLU A 603 18.72 10.19 0.86
CA GLU A 603 19.06 10.38 -0.55
C GLU A 603 18.68 9.13 -1.34
N ILE A 604 18.18 9.31 -2.54
CA ILE A 604 18.01 8.24 -3.54
C ILE A 604 19.05 8.45 -4.62
N VAL A 605 19.87 7.44 -4.89
CA VAL A 605 20.84 7.44 -6.00
C VAL A 605 20.34 6.47 -7.07
N ILE A 606 20.42 6.89 -8.33
CA ILE A 606 19.87 6.24 -9.50
C ILE A 606 20.95 6.14 -10.56
N ASN A 607 21.13 4.92 -11.06
CA ASN A 607 21.90 4.64 -12.26
C ASN A 607 20.97 4.13 -13.34
N GLY A 608 21.32 4.33 -14.61
CA GLY A 608 20.50 3.83 -15.71
C GLY A 608 21.28 3.60 -17.00
N VAL A 609 20.62 2.90 -17.91
CA VAL A 609 21.15 2.57 -19.23
C VAL A 609 21.17 3.77 -20.17
N SER A 610 20.45 4.85 -19.85
CA SER A 610 20.39 6.10 -20.61
C SER A 610 20.08 7.28 -19.69
N GLU A 611 20.24 8.49 -20.23
CA GLU A 611 19.82 9.73 -19.56
C GLU A 611 18.30 9.74 -19.33
N ASP A 612 17.52 9.30 -20.33
CA ASP A 612 16.06 9.23 -20.23
C ASP A 612 15.60 8.27 -19.13
N ALA A 613 16.24 7.10 -18.99
CA ALA A 613 15.91 6.15 -17.92
C ALA A 613 16.15 6.75 -16.53
N VAL A 614 17.27 7.45 -16.34
CA VAL A 614 17.57 8.14 -15.08
C VAL A 614 16.58 9.29 -14.83
N LYS A 615 16.25 10.08 -15.85
CA LYS A 615 15.28 11.18 -15.76
C LYS A 615 13.89 10.67 -15.37
N GLU A 616 13.43 9.59 -15.99
CA GLU A 616 12.13 8.98 -15.69
C GLU A 616 12.12 8.37 -14.29
N ALA A 617 13.18 7.69 -13.88
CA ALA A 617 13.31 7.16 -12.53
C ALA A 617 13.33 8.29 -11.47
N MET A 618 14.05 9.38 -11.69
CA MET A 618 13.99 10.56 -10.82
C MET A 618 12.58 11.13 -10.74
N ARG A 619 11.89 11.29 -11.89
CA ARG A 619 10.51 11.78 -11.95
C ARG A 619 9.56 10.88 -11.16
N ALA A 620 9.58 9.57 -11.40
CA ALA A 620 8.75 8.60 -10.72
C ALA A 620 9.02 8.58 -9.21
N GLY A 621 10.30 8.58 -8.82
CA GLY A 621 10.73 8.60 -7.43
C GLY A 621 10.28 9.86 -6.68
N ILE A 622 10.49 11.04 -7.27
CA ILE A 622 10.08 12.31 -6.66
C ILE A 622 8.55 12.39 -6.54
N LYS A 623 7.82 12.05 -7.62
CA LYS A 623 6.35 12.02 -7.61
C LYS A 623 5.78 11.09 -6.52
N ALA A 624 6.43 9.97 -6.26
CA ALA A 624 6.02 9.04 -5.20
C ALA A 624 6.40 9.54 -3.80
N ALA A 625 7.58 10.15 -3.65
CA ALA A 625 8.06 10.66 -2.36
C ALA A 625 7.19 11.80 -1.83
N VAL A 626 6.80 12.77 -2.67
CA VAL A 626 6.02 13.94 -2.24
C VAL A 626 4.62 13.62 -1.72
N LYS A 627 4.09 12.42 -2.02
CA LYS A 627 2.77 11.97 -1.55
C LYS A 627 2.77 11.61 -0.06
N VAL A 628 3.93 11.52 0.57
CA VAL A 628 4.07 11.15 1.98
C VAL A 628 3.94 12.37 2.89
N PRO A 629 2.98 12.39 3.84
CA PRO A 629 2.86 13.46 4.80
C PRO A 629 4.13 13.62 5.63
N GLY A 630 4.57 14.87 5.82
CA GLY A 630 5.78 15.20 6.56
C GLY A 630 7.01 15.42 5.69
N VAL A 631 6.94 15.14 4.38
CA VAL A 631 7.95 15.62 3.43
C VAL A 631 7.82 17.13 3.29
N VAL A 632 8.93 17.85 3.48
CA VAL A 632 8.99 19.31 3.51
C VAL A 632 9.57 19.85 2.21
N LYS A 633 10.65 19.24 1.73
CA LYS A 633 11.40 19.71 0.57
C LYS A 633 12.05 18.56 -0.19
N ILE A 634 12.10 18.67 -1.51
CA ILE A 634 12.94 17.85 -2.38
C ILE A 634 14.07 18.71 -2.92
N THR A 635 15.29 18.20 -2.82
CA THR A 635 16.49 18.81 -3.40
C THR A 635 17.35 17.76 -4.09
N ALA A 636 18.52 18.12 -4.60
CA ALA A 636 19.46 17.21 -5.23
C ALA A 636 20.91 17.63 -4.98
N GLY A 637 21.78 16.64 -4.90
CA GLY A 637 23.22 16.79 -4.81
C GLY A 637 23.84 17.10 -6.16
N ASN A 638 24.65 18.16 -6.20
CA ASN A 638 25.53 18.49 -7.30
C ASN A 638 26.89 19.02 -6.79
N TYR A 639 27.80 19.25 -7.74
CA TYR A 639 29.15 19.74 -7.50
C TYR A 639 29.41 21.05 -8.26
N GLY A 640 28.36 21.85 -8.46
CA GLY A 640 28.41 23.13 -9.15
C GLY A 640 28.57 23.03 -10.66
N GLY A 641 28.24 21.88 -11.26
CA GLY A 641 28.26 21.67 -12.72
C GLY A 641 29.67 21.52 -13.30
N LYS A 642 30.66 21.20 -12.46
CA LYS A 642 32.08 21.17 -12.84
C LYS A 642 32.65 19.76 -13.02
N LEU A 643 31.95 18.73 -12.57
CA LEU A 643 32.47 17.36 -12.48
C LEU A 643 31.68 16.38 -13.37
N GLY A 644 30.35 16.41 -13.28
CA GLY A 644 29.46 15.54 -14.02
C GLY A 644 29.10 16.09 -15.39
N LYS A 645 28.86 15.17 -16.34
CA LYS A 645 28.43 15.48 -17.70
C LYS A 645 26.95 15.81 -17.78
N TYR A 646 26.14 15.16 -16.94
CA TYR A 646 24.68 15.22 -16.99
C TYR A 646 24.15 16.07 -15.84
N GLN A 647 23.17 16.92 -16.13
CA GLN A 647 22.53 17.81 -15.16
C GLN A 647 21.02 17.62 -15.24
N PHE A 648 20.45 17.00 -14.22
CA PHE A 648 19.01 16.75 -14.13
C PHE A 648 18.34 17.83 -13.28
N HIS A 649 17.88 18.91 -13.92
CA HIS A 649 17.19 20.00 -13.25
C HIS A 649 15.86 19.51 -12.68
N LEU A 650 15.67 19.64 -11.36
CA LEU A 650 14.56 18.98 -10.66
C LEU A 650 13.20 19.44 -11.18
N LYS A 651 13.02 20.75 -11.40
CA LYS A 651 11.76 21.30 -11.95
C LYS A 651 11.46 20.73 -13.34
N GLU A 652 12.45 20.67 -14.22
CA GLU A 652 12.28 20.06 -15.55
C GLU A 652 12.02 18.55 -15.49
N VAL A 653 12.61 17.85 -14.51
CA VAL A 653 12.37 16.43 -14.27
C VAL A 653 10.90 16.22 -13.91
N VAL A 654 10.34 16.99 -12.97
CA VAL A 654 8.94 16.82 -12.52
C VAL A 654 7.91 17.55 -13.39
N GLY A 655 8.34 18.38 -14.34
CA GLY A 655 7.46 19.10 -15.26
C GLY A 655 6.88 20.41 -14.70
N LEU A 656 7.66 21.10 -13.86
CA LEU A 656 7.34 22.38 -13.22
C LEU A 656 7.92 23.60 -13.94
#